data_AF-A0A9N9UCN9-F1
#
_entry.id   AF-A0A9N9UCN9-F1
#
_cell.length_a   1.000
_cell.length_b   1.000
_cell.length_c   1.000
_cell.angle_alpha   90.00
_cell.angle_beta   90.00
_cell.angle_gamma   90.00
#
_symmetry.space_group_name_H-M   'P 1'
#
loop_
_entity.id
_entity.type
_entity.pdbx_description
1 polymer ?
#
loop_
_entity_poly.entity_id
_entity_poly.type
_entity_poly.pdbx_seq_one_letter_code
_entity_poly.pdbx_strand_id
1 'polypeptide(L)'
;MAANTTVFMTPEESGRVQTTVRDLLRKRRDQRGQKWTTHDPISLIQEATSASLLQDLSSAAFGLGAASKQSQDTIVAYGIGTPYLPSTAKLQDLVPMKLSDLCMETHHRGYVLSLRRVSPVVEMKSSSWAVFQGDSQNEVERLEVFLHTSQNGQNTLNLGFEFLVKEPYYTLNNHGQRTIRIDHPSDLVISTHNNDPESWRRRDRTEGLQRDCTPVECKELGNTAIYDKNYAMALAHYTEGLRVLMMQGDDSSSSLKHDLYRNRSHVNLILECYDNAIADALESLTRGEDGSQKDLDAKAYFRAGTAAYRLSNFRDAKDYFNEQLRLLPGNKIASTYLERIEVREHEMSDGVHDKDKALRSLSKTKRRLDAADFVRRTKVKRSSVCGKGLFATEDIEPNDIIMCEKAFCVVWGNEDEAFSALTSDVRDDAAIRVFPAGLHQAVVQKLMKNPSQIEKVLDLFGDYEGLGKKPCERDGFPVIDTFQIHDIVQRNAFGIGQQSEDEDHRNASTGLWIRASYINHSCIGNAKKELVGDLMVIRATRKILAGEEIMHSYDETSDYDSRMKALHLAWGFHCSCRLCTVEAQDSPALRKKRLMLEKDADLFIERTKPAGAGIIPVSRAKRLRRSIEETYNEKRYKNLPRRALVGIEQWLQAAGCR
;
A
#
# COMPACT_ATOMS: atom_id res chain seq x y z
N MET A 1 -7.12 -22.34 -5.64
CA MET A 1 -6.65 -21.63 -4.43
C MET A 1 -7.77 -20.72 -3.94
N ALA A 2 -7.82 -20.39 -2.64
CA ALA A 2 -8.77 -19.47 -1.97
C ALA A 2 -10.06 -20.04 -1.31
N ALA A 3 -9.97 -21.16 -0.58
CA ALA A 3 -11.02 -21.52 0.39
C ALA A 3 -10.81 -20.84 1.77
N ASN A 4 -9.56 -20.57 2.19
CA ASN A 4 -9.25 -20.08 3.55
C ASN A 4 -9.11 -18.55 3.70
N THR A 5 -9.28 -17.76 2.64
CA THR A 5 -9.12 -16.29 2.67
C THR A 5 -10.43 -15.52 2.50
N THR A 6 -11.58 -16.20 2.42
CA THR A 6 -12.87 -15.54 2.28
C THR A 6 -13.43 -15.19 3.65
N VAL A 7 -13.55 -13.90 3.94
CA VAL A 7 -14.28 -13.42 5.13
C VAL A 7 -15.77 -13.69 4.90
N PHE A 8 -16.32 -14.70 5.56
CA PHE A 8 -17.76 -14.94 5.57
C PHE A 8 -18.40 -14.10 6.69
N MET A 9 -18.89 -12.92 6.33
CA MET A 9 -19.80 -12.18 7.21
C MET A 9 -21.21 -12.73 7.05
N THR A 10 -21.91 -12.93 8.17
CA THR A 10 -23.34 -13.22 8.11
C THR A 10 -24.12 -12.00 7.60
N PRO A 11 -25.27 -12.19 6.94
CA PRO A 11 -26.13 -11.07 6.55
C PRO A 11 -26.50 -10.15 7.71
N GLU A 12 -26.62 -10.69 8.92
CA GLU A 12 -26.89 -9.95 10.15
C GLU A 12 -25.72 -9.04 10.54
N GLU A 13 -24.48 -9.55 10.51
CA GLU A 13 -23.29 -8.76 10.80
C GLU A 13 -23.06 -7.68 9.74
N SER A 14 -23.24 -8.00 8.45
CA SER A 14 -23.17 -7.02 7.38
C SER A 14 -24.22 -5.92 7.57
N GLY A 15 -25.46 -6.29 7.89
CA GLY A 15 -26.54 -5.34 8.19
C GLY A 15 -26.21 -4.45 9.39
N ARG A 16 -25.60 -5.00 10.45
CA ARG A 16 -25.18 -4.25 11.64
C ARG A 16 -24.09 -3.22 11.31
N VAL A 17 -23.07 -3.61 10.54
CA VAL A 17 -21.99 -2.69 10.12
C VAL A 17 -22.55 -1.57 9.25
N GLN A 18 -23.38 -1.88 8.26
CA GLN A 18 -24.00 -0.87 7.40
C GLN A 18 -24.88 0.10 8.19
N THR A 19 -25.68 -0.40 9.14
CA THR A 19 -26.52 0.43 10.00
C THR A 19 -25.66 1.37 10.85
N THR A 20 -24.60 0.86 11.46
CA THR A 20 -23.67 1.65 12.28
C THR A 20 -23.06 2.81 11.48
N VAL A 21 -22.61 2.55 10.25
CA VAL A 21 -22.04 3.58 9.36
C VAL A 21 -23.09 4.62 8.96
N ARG A 22 -24.30 4.18 8.60
CA ARG A 22 -25.41 5.09 8.24
C ARG A 22 -25.85 5.96 9.41
N ASP A 23 -25.91 5.40 10.62
CA ASP A 23 -26.27 6.15 11.83
C ASP A 23 -25.20 7.19 12.20
N LEU A 24 -23.91 6.84 12.06
CA LEU A 24 -22.83 7.80 12.25
C LEU A 24 -22.91 8.96 11.25
N LEU A 25 -23.18 8.67 9.97
CA LEU A 25 -23.40 9.72 8.96
C LEU A 25 -24.60 10.61 9.28
N ARG A 26 -25.68 10.05 9.84
CA ARG A 26 -26.84 10.83 10.28
C ARG A 26 -26.45 11.75 11.42
N LYS A 27 -25.78 11.25 12.46
CA LYS A 27 -25.29 12.05 13.59
C LYS A 27 -24.39 13.20 13.14
N ARG A 28 -23.46 12.93 12.22
CA ARG A 28 -22.61 13.94 11.59
C ARG A 28 -23.46 15.04 10.94
N ARG A 29 -24.42 14.66 10.11
CA ARG A 29 -25.35 15.60 9.45
C ARG A 29 -26.15 16.43 10.44
N ASP A 30 -26.66 15.83 11.50
CA ASP A 30 -27.47 16.50 12.52
C ASP A 30 -26.66 17.51 13.34
N GLN A 31 -25.35 17.27 13.49
CA GLN A 31 -24.43 18.17 14.20
C GLN A 31 -23.77 19.21 13.29
N ARG A 32 -23.99 19.17 11.98
CA ARG A 32 -23.33 20.05 11.02
C ARG A 32 -23.52 21.53 11.38
N GLY A 33 -22.43 22.30 11.37
CA GLY A 33 -22.43 23.73 11.66
C GLY A 33 -22.57 24.09 13.14
N GLN A 34 -22.71 23.10 14.04
CA GLN A 34 -22.57 23.35 15.47
C GLN A 34 -21.16 23.85 15.76
N LYS A 35 -21.07 24.99 16.48
CA LYS A 35 -19.80 25.56 16.89
C LYS A 35 -19.11 24.66 17.91
N TRP A 36 -17.78 24.68 17.88
CA TRP A 36 -16.96 24.05 18.90
C TRP A 36 -17.37 24.53 20.30
N THR A 37 -17.37 23.61 21.25
CA THR A 37 -17.64 23.90 22.66
C THR A 37 -16.57 23.26 23.54
N THR A 38 -16.23 23.96 24.62
CA THR A 38 -15.19 23.56 25.56
C THR A 38 -15.49 22.21 26.19
N HIS A 39 -14.49 21.32 26.16
CA HIS A 39 -14.47 20.09 26.97
C HIS A 39 -13.85 20.39 28.34
N ASP A 40 -14.11 19.53 29.34
CA ASP A 40 -13.26 19.49 30.53
C ASP A 40 -11.86 18.97 30.11
N PRO A 41 -10.81 19.82 30.14
CA PRO A 41 -9.49 19.43 29.67
C PRO A 41 -8.91 18.27 30.48
N ILE A 42 -9.22 18.22 31.78
CA ILE A 42 -8.71 17.19 32.68
C ILE A 42 -9.27 15.84 32.28
N SER A 43 -10.58 15.73 32.06
CA SER A 43 -11.22 14.49 31.66
C SER A 43 -10.69 13.95 30.32
N LEU A 44 -10.49 14.82 29.32
CA LEU A 44 -10.01 14.37 28.00
C LEU A 44 -8.55 13.92 28.03
N ILE A 45 -7.69 14.63 28.77
CA ILE A 45 -6.28 14.24 28.97
C ILE A 45 -6.20 12.94 29.79
N GLN A 46 -7.05 12.77 30.81
CA GLN A 46 -7.14 11.52 31.57
C GLN A 46 -7.59 10.35 30.69
N GLU A 47 -8.55 10.54 29.79
CA GLU A 47 -8.97 9.51 28.83
C GLU A 47 -7.78 9.04 27.97
N ALA A 48 -7.01 9.97 27.40
CA ALA A 48 -5.82 9.65 26.62
C ALA A 48 -4.74 8.94 27.44
N THR A 49 -4.50 9.42 28.67
CA THR A 49 -3.51 8.85 29.58
C THR A 49 -3.88 7.42 29.98
N SER A 50 -5.15 7.19 30.33
CA SER A 50 -5.64 5.85 30.67
C SER A 50 -5.60 4.91 29.47
N ALA A 51 -5.99 5.38 28.28
CA ALA A 51 -5.94 4.57 27.06
C ALA A 51 -4.50 4.17 26.68
N SER A 52 -3.55 5.12 26.72
CA SER A 52 -2.12 4.85 26.50
C SER A 52 -1.56 3.87 27.53
N LEU A 53 -1.88 4.05 28.81
CA LEU A 53 -1.40 3.14 29.86
C LEU A 53 -1.94 1.72 29.70
N LEU A 54 -3.22 1.56 29.33
CA LEU A 54 -3.81 0.25 29.05
C LEU A 54 -3.11 -0.44 27.88
N GLN A 55 -2.70 0.33 26.86
CA GLN A 55 -1.94 -0.17 25.73
C GLN A 55 -0.53 -0.61 26.13
N ASP A 56 0.18 0.17 26.94
CA ASP A 56 1.50 -0.18 27.45
C ASP A 56 1.46 -1.43 28.33
N LEU A 57 0.47 -1.51 29.23
CA LEU A 57 0.25 -2.69 30.08
C LEU A 57 -0.07 -3.93 29.24
N SER A 58 -0.90 -3.81 28.21
CA SER A 58 -1.14 -4.91 27.28
C SER A 58 0.15 -5.32 26.56
N SER A 59 0.93 -4.36 26.08
CA SER A 59 2.18 -4.62 25.34
C SER A 59 3.24 -5.27 26.21
N ALA A 60 3.36 -4.85 27.48
CA ALA A 60 4.29 -5.40 28.46
C ALA A 60 3.87 -6.78 28.98
N ALA A 61 2.57 -7.02 29.17
CA ALA A 61 2.05 -8.30 29.67
C ALA A 61 2.14 -9.44 28.64
N PHE A 62 2.07 -9.13 27.34
CA PHE A 62 2.03 -10.14 26.28
C PHE A 62 3.32 -10.24 25.45
N GLY A 63 4.33 -9.39 25.71
CA GLY A 63 5.63 -9.40 25.04
C GLY A 63 5.56 -8.93 23.58
N LEU A 64 6.21 -7.81 23.28
CA LEU A 64 6.38 -7.22 21.93
C LEU A 64 5.10 -7.27 21.05
N GLY A 65 4.21 -6.29 21.23
CA GLY A 65 3.20 -5.91 20.24
C GLY A 65 1.97 -6.83 20.09
N ALA A 66 1.86 -7.92 20.85
CA ALA A 66 0.66 -8.73 20.85
C ALA A 66 -0.43 -8.08 21.73
N ALA A 67 -1.32 -7.29 21.12
CA ALA A 67 -2.61 -6.97 21.73
C ALA A 67 -3.28 -8.27 22.21
N SER A 68 -3.99 -8.21 23.35
CA SER A 68 -4.60 -9.37 24.01
C SER A 68 -5.27 -10.33 23.02
N LYS A 69 -5.13 -11.65 23.22
CA LYS A 69 -5.75 -12.71 22.40
C LYS A 69 -7.27 -12.52 22.16
N GLN A 70 -7.96 -11.72 22.98
CA GLN A 70 -9.39 -11.39 22.78
C GLN A 70 -9.63 -10.27 21.74
N SER A 71 -8.66 -9.38 21.51
CA SER A 71 -8.75 -8.29 20.53
C SER A 71 -8.28 -8.67 19.11
N GLN A 72 -7.50 -9.76 18.99
CA GLN A 72 -6.97 -10.20 17.70
C GLN A 72 -8.04 -10.77 16.77
N ASP A 73 -9.17 -11.29 17.28
CA ASP A 73 -10.19 -12.01 16.48
C ASP A 73 -11.16 -11.15 15.69
N THR A 74 -11.12 -9.81 15.81
CA THR A 74 -12.05 -8.93 15.09
C THR A 74 -11.35 -8.13 14.00
N ILE A 75 -11.77 -8.28 12.74
CA ILE A 75 -11.30 -7.43 11.63
C ILE A 75 -11.73 -5.98 11.90
N VAL A 76 -10.81 -5.04 11.71
CA VAL A 76 -11.10 -3.61 11.80
C VAL A 76 -12.14 -3.22 10.75
N ALA A 77 -13.21 -2.53 11.15
CA ALA A 77 -14.24 -2.05 10.23
C ALA A 77 -14.39 -0.52 10.31
N TYR A 78 -14.45 0.15 9.16
CA TYR A 78 -14.67 1.60 9.08
C TYR A 78 -15.38 2.03 7.80
N GLY A 79 -16.04 3.18 7.84
CA GLY A 79 -16.65 3.79 6.66
C GLY A 79 -15.64 4.66 5.90
N ILE A 80 -15.60 4.56 4.57
CA ILE A 80 -14.76 5.42 3.70
C ILE A 80 -15.31 6.87 3.67
N GLY A 81 -16.55 7.09 4.14
CA GLY A 81 -17.15 8.42 4.19
C GLY A 81 -17.37 9.02 2.80
N THR A 82 -17.62 10.33 2.73
CA THR A 82 -17.59 11.05 1.45
C THR A 82 -16.16 11.55 1.24
N PRO A 83 -15.44 11.07 0.20
CA PRO A 83 -14.10 11.54 -0.09
C PRO A 83 -14.05 13.06 -0.25
N TYR A 84 -12.95 13.65 0.18
CA TYR A 84 -12.66 15.06 0.06
C TYR A 84 -11.20 15.23 -0.36
N LEU A 85 -10.85 16.42 -0.84
CA LEU A 85 -9.49 16.68 -1.32
C LEU A 85 -8.55 17.02 -0.16
N PRO A 86 -7.26 16.62 -0.23
CA PRO A 86 -6.23 17.13 0.67
C PRO A 86 -6.05 18.64 0.50
N SER A 87 -5.45 19.28 1.51
CA SER A 87 -5.06 20.68 1.39
C SER A 87 -3.97 20.84 0.33
N THR A 88 -4.26 21.67 -0.67
CA THR A 88 -3.29 22.07 -1.71
C THR A 88 -2.82 23.53 -1.56
N ALA A 89 -3.25 24.22 -0.51
CA ALA A 89 -2.77 25.55 -0.17
C ALA A 89 -1.31 25.48 0.32
N LYS A 90 -0.51 26.51 0.05
CA LYS A 90 0.81 26.66 0.69
C LYS A 90 0.62 27.14 2.11
N LEU A 91 1.48 26.69 3.02
CA LEU A 91 1.35 27.05 4.44
C LEU A 91 1.35 28.57 4.68
N GLN A 92 2.22 29.30 3.98
CA GLN A 92 2.34 30.75 4.05
C GLN A 92 1.10 31.54 3.57
N ASP A 93 0.23 30.90 2.78
CA ASP A 93 -0.95 31.55 2.20
C ASP A 93 -2.20 31.33 3.07
N LEU A 94 -2.10 30.53 4.14
CA LEU A 94 -3.20 30.18 5.03
C LEU A 94 -3.35 31.21 6.16
N VAL A 95 -4.61 31.51 6.52
CA VAL A 95 -4.94 32.43 7.60
C VAL A 95 -4.98 31.66 8.94
N PRO A 96 -4.29 32.12 9.99
CA PRO A 96 -4.40 31.50 11.30
C PRO A 96 -5.84 31.51 11.84
N MET A 97 -6.26 30.41 12.47
CA MET A 97 -7.55 30.28 13.16
C MET A 97 -7.40 29.68 14.56
N LYS A 98 -8.44 29.80 15.39
CA LYS A 98 -8.48 29.25 16.76
C LYS A 98 -9.34 27.99 16.82
N LEU A 99 -9.16 27.21 17.89
CA LEU A 99 -10.01 26.05 18.18
C LEU A 99 -11.49 26.45 18.32
N SER A 100 -11.76 27.61 18.93
CA SER A 100 -13.10 28.15 19.10
C SER A 100 -13.80 28.55 17.80
N ASP A 101 -13.07 28.64 16.68
CA ASP A 101 -13.64 28.91 15.35
C ASP A 101 -14.13 27.64 14.64
N LEU A 102 -13.80 26.45 15.16
CA LEU A 102 -14.15 25.18 14.52
C LEU A 102 -15.68 24.96 14.50
N CYS A 103 -16.16 24.46 13.37
CA CYS A 103 -17.55 24.06 13.16
C CYS A 103 -17.63 22.57 12.78
N MET A 104 -18.60 21.85 13.36
CA MET A 104 -18.82 20.43 13.11
C MET A 104 -19.12 20.14 11.63
N GLU A 105 -18.57 19.04 11.12
CA GLU A 105 -18.63 18.59 9.72
C GLU A 105 -18.18 19.67 8.72
N THR A 106 -17.08 20.37 9.04
CA THR A 106 -16.57 21.47 8.23
C THR A 106 -15.06 21.33 7.97
N HIS A 107 -14.68 21.44 6.71
CA HIS A 107 -13.30 21.71 6.28
C HIS A 107 -13.09 23.22 6.25
N HIS A 108 -12.23 23.73 7.12
CA HIS A 108 -11.98 25.17 7.22
C HIS A 108 -10.95 25.60 6.17
N ARG A 109 -11.37 25.57 4.89
CA ARG A 109 -10.52 25.89 3.74
C ARG A 109 -9.96 27.31 3.82
N GLY A 110 -8.69 27.49 3.45
CA GLY A 110 -7.97 28.75 3.57
C GLY A 110 -7.42 29.08 4.96
N TYR A 111 -7.62 28.21 5.95
CA TYR A 111 -7.14 28.43 7.32
C TYR A 111 -6.07 27.43 7.76
N VAL A 112 -5.28 27.82 8.77
CA VAL A 112 -4.32 26.95 9.46
C VAL A 112 -4.54 27.03 10.97
N LEU A 113 -4.52 25.89 11.64
CA LEU A 113 -4.71 25.78 13.08
C LEU A 113 -3.40 25.31 13.73
N SER A 114 -2.89 26.09 14.68
CA SER A 114 -1.69 25.75 15.47
C SER A 114 -2.09 25.05 16.77
N LEU A 115 -1.45 23.91 17.03
CA LEU A 115 -1.81 23.01 18.12
C LEU A 115 -0.57 22.50 18.84
N ARG A 116 -0.65 22.42 20.18
CA ARG A 116 0.36 21.81 21.03
C ARG A 116 -0.16 20.52 21.66
N ARG A 117 0.58 19.43 21.57
CA ARG A 117 0.21 18.15 22.21
C ARG A 117 0.33 18.26 23.74
N VAL A 118 -0.71 17.85 24.46
CA VAL A 118 -0.81 17.91 25.94
C VAL A 118 -1.19 16.57 26.57
N SER A 119 -1.06 15.47 25.82
CA SER A 119 -1.26 14.10 26.31
C SER A 119 -0.29 13.12 25.65
N PRO A 120 -0.16 11.88 26.16
CA PRO A 120 0.46 10.80 25.38
C PRO A 120 -0.34 10.51 24.11
N VAL A 121 0.32 9.85 23.15
CA VAL A 121 -0.31 9.36 21.92
C VAL A 121 -0.92 7.99 22.19
N VAL A 122 -2.18 7.83 21.82
CA VAL A 122 -2.88 6.55 21.84
C VAL A 122 -2.81 5.96 20.44
N GLU A 123 -2.21 4.77 20.30
CA GLU A 123 -2.01 4.14 19.00
C GLU A 123 -2.97 2.95 18.83
N MET A 124 -3.80 3.02 17.79
CA MET A 124 -4.73 1.96 17.40
C MET A 124 -4.31 1.36 16.06
N LYS A 125 -4.87 0.20 15.70
CA LYS A 125 -4.51 -0.48 14.45
C LYS A 125 -4.81 0.36 13.19
N SER A 126 -5.80 1.25 13.23
CA SER A 126 -6.23 2.06 12.08
C SER A 126 -6.17 3.58 12.31
N SER A 127 -5.78 4.05 13.49
CA SER A 127 -5.57 5.47 13.75
C SER A 127 -4.67 5.69 14.96
N SER A 128 -4.14 6.89 15.11
CA SER A 128 -3.53 7.36 16.35
C SER A 128 -4.11 8.71 16.71
N TRP A 129 -4.22 8.98 18.01
CA TRP A 129 -4.78 10.24 18.47
C TRP A 129 -4.12 10.72 19.75
N ALA A 130 -4.18 12.03 19.96
CA ALA A 130 -3.79 12.67 21.21
C ALA A 130 -4.65 13.91 21.45
N VAL A 131 -4.52 14.48 22.65
CA VAL A 131 -5.17 15.73 23.02
C VAL A 131 -4.23 16.89 22.73
N PHE A 132 -4.78 17.89 22.07
CA PHE A 132 -4.07 19.08 21.65
C PHE A 132 -4.71 20.33 22.23
N GLN A 133 -3.87 21.26 22.64
CA GLN A 133 -4.24 22.57 23.14
C GLN A 133 -4.03 23.63 22.05
N GLY A 134 -4.98 24.55 21.92
CA GLY A 134 -4.87 25.74 21.07
C GLY A 134 -4.17 26.90 21.79
N ASP A 135 -4.72 28.11 21.62
CA ASP A 135 -4.15 29.32 22.22
C ASP A 135 -4.39 29.40 23.73
N SER A 136 -5.58 28.99 24.18
CA SER A 136 -5.96 29.06 25.59
C SER A 136 -5.76 27.73 26.31
N GLN A 137 -5.43 27.75 27.61
CA GLN A 137 -5.25 26.52 28.42
C GLN A 137 -6.50 25.65 28.52
N ASN A 138 -7.69 26.25 28.36
CA ASN A 138 -8.96 25.54 28.41
C ASN A 138 -9.45 25.11 27.01
N GLU A 139 -8.77 25.50 25.95
CA GLU A 139 -9.10 25.10 24.59
C GLU A 139 -8.31 23.84 24.24
N VAL A 140 -8.90 22.67 24.55
CA VAL A 140 -8.35 21.38 24.14
C VAL A 140 -9.32 20.62 23.25
N GLU A 141 -8.76 19.85 22.32
CA GLU A 141 -9.52 18.97 21.45
C GLU A 141 -8.70 17.74 21.06
N ARG A 142 -9.40 16.66 20.70
CA ARG A 142 -8.77 15.47 20.11
C ARG A 142 -8.33 15.78 18.68
N LEU A 143 -7.10 15.37 18.34
CA LEU A 143 -6.65 15.23 16.95
C LEU A 143 -6.39 13.76 16.66
N GLU A 144 -6.99 13.24 15.59
CA GLU A 144 -6.87 11.85 15.16
C GLU A 144 -6.27 11.79 13.75
N VAL A 145 -5.14 11.09 13.61
CA VAL A 145 -4.57 10.71 12.32
C VAL A 145 -5.13 9.34 11.94
N PHE A 146 -5.83 9.25 10.82
CA PHE A 146 -6.52 8.04 10.40
C PHE A 146 -5.73 7.33 9.29
N LEU A 147 -5.54 6.02 9.46
CA LEU A 147 -4.75 5.08 8.67
C LEU A 147 -3.26 5.44 8.51
N HIS A 148 -2.91 6.64 8.07
CA HIS A 148 -1.53 7.01 7.75
C HIS A 148 -0.81 7.62 8.96
N THR A 149 -0.74 6.83 10.04
CA THR A 149 -0.30 7.28 11.37
C THR A 149 1.20 7.37 11.54
N SER A 150 1.99 6.80 10.62
CA SER A 150 3.43 6.72 10.73
C SER A 150 4.15 7.50 9.64
N GLN A 151 5.32 8.01 9.99
CA GLN A 151 6.28 8.61 9.08
C GLN A 151 7.67 8.10 9.47
N ASN A 152 8.43 7.57 8.50
CA ASN A 152 9.78 7.04 8.73
C ASN A 152 9.87 5.98 9.84
N GLY A 153 8.81 5.14 9.99
CA GLY A 153 8.77 4.05 10.97
C GLY A 153 8.41 4.49 12.40
N GLN A 154 8.02 5.74 12.61
CA GLN A 154 7.57 6.26 13.91
C GLN A 154 6.19 6.88 13.76
N ASN A 155 5.38 6.88 14.83
CA ASN A 155 4.07 7.53 14.82
C ASN A 155 4.24 9.05 14.61
N THR A 156 3.51 9.64 13.67
CA THR A 156 3.62 11.07 13.32
C THR A 156 3.36 11.98 14.51
N LEU A 157 2.45 11.60 15.41
CA LEU A 157 2.15 12.38 16.62
C LEU A 157 3.24 12.27 17.70
N ASN A 158 4.13 11.27 17.61
CA ASN A 158 5.29 11.11 18.49
C ASN A 158 6.54 11.84 17.98
N LEU A 159 6.54 12.30 16.72
CA LEU A 159 7.68 13.01 16.11
C LEU A 159 7.78 14.49 16.54
N GLY A 160 6.77 15.02 17.23
CA GLY A 160 6.75 16.41 17.66
C GLY A 160 5.74 16.68 18.77
N PHE A 161 5.74 17.94 19.22
CA PHE A 161 4.77 18.45 20.20
C PHE A 161 4.03 19.70 19.72
N GLU A 162 4.48 20.37 18.66
CA GLU A 162 3.80 21.49 18.01
C GLU A 162 3.51 21.16 16.54
N PHE A 163 2.26 21.34 16.15
CA PHE A 163 1.74 20.95 14.86
C PHE A 163 0.91 22.09 14.25
N LEU A 164 0.93 22.16 12.91
CA LEU A 164 0.06 23.01 12.12
C LEU A 164 -0.86 22.10 11.31
N VAL A 165 -2.16 22.30 11.44
CA VAL A 165 -3.17 21.60 10.65
C VAL A 165 -3.65 22.53 9.54
N LYS A 166 -3.39 22.15 8.30
CA LYS A 166 -3.82 22.89 7.10
C LYS A 166 -5.28 22.54 6.82
N GLU A 167 -6.11 23.57 6.67
CA GLU A 167 -7.54 23.46 6.33
C GLU A 167 -8.32 22.44 7.20
N PRO A 168 -8.28 22.57 8.54
CA PRO A 168 -8.67 21.52 9.48
C PRO A 168 -10.09 21.00 9.26
N TYR A 169 -10.24 19.68 9.38
CA TYR A 169 -11.53 19.01 9.32
C TYR A 169 -12.01 18.61 10.72
N TYR A 170 -13.07 19.27 11.21
CA TYR A 170 -13.67 18.97 12.50
C TYR A 170 -14.95 18.13 12.32
N THR A 171 -14.97 16.93 12.90
CA THR A 171 -15.98 15.88 12.62
C THR A 171 -16.14 14.94 13.81
N LEU A 172 -16.99 13.92 13.66
CA LEU A 172 -17.06 12.78 14.57
C LEU A 172 -16.17 11.63 14.08
N ASN A 173 -15.38 11.02 14.98
CA ASN A 173 -14.63 9.79 14.67
C ASN A 173 -15.56 8.57 14.48
N ASN A 174 -14.96 7.40 14.24
CA ASN A 174 -15.72 6.15 14.03
C ASN A 174 -16.51 5.69 15.28
N HIS A 175 -16.20 6.24 16.46
CA HIS A 175 -16.91 6.00 17.72
C HIS A 175 -17.94 7.09 18.05
N GLY A 176 -18.16 8.07 17.17
CA GLY A 176 -19.11 9.16 17.38
C GLY A 176 -18.61 10.25 18.35
N GLN A 177 -17.31 10.33 18.61
CA GLN A 177 -16.69 11.36 19.45
C GLN A 177 -16.13 12.48 18.57
N ARG A 178 -16.16 13.72 19.06
CA ARG A 178 -15.63 14.89 18.35
C ARG A 178 -14.12 14.79 18.18
N THR A 179 -13.62 15.21 17.01
CA THR A 179 -12.20 15.16 16.69
C THR A 179 -11.85 16.09 15.53
N ILE A 180 -10.62 16.58 15.52
CA ILE A 180 -9.96 17.10 14.32
C ILE A 180 -9.37 15.89 13.59
N ARG A 181 -9.87 15.58 12.41
CA ARG A 181 -9.51 14.36 11.66
C ARG A 181 -8.51 14.67 10.56
N ILE A 182 -7.43 13.89 10.52
CA ILE A 182 -6.41 13.93 9.48
C ILE A 182 -6.47 12.61 8.70
N ASP A 183 -7.08 12.62 7.51
CA ASP A 183 -7.06 11.47 6.59
C ASP A 183 -5.92 11.57 5.55
N HIS A 184 -5.36 12.77 5.34
CA HIS A 184 -4.28 13.04 4.39
C HIS A 184 -2.99 13.47 5.13
N PRO A 185 -1.86 12.76 4.96
CA PRO A 185 -0.62 13.10 5.65
C PRO A 185 -0.11 14.54 5.40
N SER A 186 -0.35 15.09 4.21
CA SER A 186 0.07 16.44 3.83
C SER A 186 -0.63 17.56 4.58
N ASP A 187 -1.73 17.26 5.26
CA ASP A 187 -2.55 18.26 5.95
C ASP A 187 -2.03 18.53 7.37
N LEU A 188 -1.08 17.72 7.86
CA LEU A 188 -0.44 17.87 9.16
C LEU A 188 1.05 18.18 8.99
N VAL A 189 1.49 19.31 9.54
CA VAL A 189 2.88 19.76 9.50
C VAL A 189 3.45 19.78 10.91
N ILE A 190 4.60 19.14 11.12
CA ILE A 190 5.35 19.17 12.39
C ILE A 190 6.18 20.45 12.41
N SER A 191 5.88 21.37 13.33
CA SER A 191 6.62 22.63 13.47
C SER A 191 7.91 22.45 14.25
N THR A 192 7.88 21.63 15.29
CA THR A 192 9.05 21.35 16.13
C THR A 192 9.17 19.85 16.34
N HIS A 193 10.27 19.29 15.83
CA HIS A 193 10.56 17.87 15.97
C HIS A 193 11.14 17.59 17.36
N ASN A 194 10.58 16.62 18.06
CA ASN A 194 11.07 16.17 19.35
C ASN A 194 10.61 14.72 19.58
N ASN A 195 11.56 13.86 19.90
CA ASN A 195 11.31 12.44 20.14
C ASN A 195 11.21 12.06 21.62
N ASP A 196 11.22 13.03 22.54
CA ASP A 196 10.90 12.81 23.95
C ASP A 196 9.40 12.50 24.09
N PRO A 197 9.01 11.25 24.43
CA PRO A 197 7.61 10.85 24.53
C PRO A 197 6.87 11.60 25.64
N GLU A 198 7.60 12.13 26.63
CA GLU A 198 7.08 12.88 27.79
C GLU A 198 7.12 14.40 27.60
N SER A 199 7.54 14.86 26.41
CA SER A 199 7.62 16.29 26.08
C SER A 199 6.29 17.04 26.24
N TRP A 200 5.16 16.34 26.15
CA TRP A 200 3.82 16.89 26.38
C TRP A 200 3.61 17.38 27.84
N ARG A 201 4.42 16.94 28.80
CA ARG A 201 4.33 17.39 30.21
C ARG A 201 4.92 18.78 30.46
N ARG A 202 5.70 19.32 29.51
CA ARG A 202 6.34 20.64 29.65
C ARG A 202 5.27 21.72 29.55
N ARG A 203 5.18 22.61 30.55
CA ARG A 203 4.08 23.58 30.67
C ARG A 203 4.33 24.91 29.94
N ASP A 204 5.58 25.33 29.80
CA ASP A 204 5.91 26.61 29.19
C ASP A 204 6.06 26.52 27.67
N ARG A 205 5.54 27.54 26.95
CA ARG A 205 5.84 27.76 25.51
C ARG A 205 7.29 28.22 25.33
N THR A 206 7.88 28.86 26.34
CA THR A 206 9.22 29.48 26.31
C THR A 206 10.36 28.51 26.60
N GLU A 207 10.13 27.42 27.33
CA GLU A 207 11.16 26.41 27.63
C GLU A 207 11.44 25.45 26.44
N GLY A 208 10.70 25.61 25.33
CA GLY A 208 10.81 24.79 24.12
C GLY A 208 11.05 25.56 22.83
N LEU A 209 11.20 26.90 22.89
CA LEU A 209 11.76 27.67 21.77
C LEU A 209 13.20 27.22 21.60
N GLN A 210 13.39 26.21 20.77
CA GLN A 210 14.68 25.68 20.39
C GLN A 210 15.49 26.88 19.90
N ARG A 211 16.54 27.22 20.65
CA ARG A 211 17.53 28.22 20.26
C ARG A 211 17.90 27.90 18.80
N ASP A 212 17.80 28.87 17.90
CA ASP A 212 18.10 28.66 16.48
C ASP A 212 19.42 27.91 16.37
N CYS A 213 19.33 26.65 15.95
CA CYS A 213 20.46 25.76 15.85
C CYS A 213 21.33 26.26 14.71
N THR A 214 22.60 26.55 14.99
CA THR A 214 23.54 26.92 13.92
C THR A 214 23.70 25.73 12.97
N PRO A 215 24.04 25.95 11.69
CA PRO A 215 24.23 24.85 10.74
C PRO A 215 25.25 23.79 11.20
N VAL A 216 26.27 24.21 11.97
CA VAL A 216 27.28 23.32 12.57
C VAL A 216 26.67 22.48 13.69
N GLU A 217 25.93 23.08 14.62
CA GLU A 217 25.23 22.34 15.68
C GLU A 217 24.24 21.34 15.10
N CYS A 218 23.55 21.71 14.03
CA CYS A 218 22.57 20.87 13.36
C CYS A 218 23.23 19.67 12.68
N LYS A 219 24.42 19.86 12.10
CA LYS A 219 25.24 18.75 11.61
C LYS A 219 25.61 17.78 12.74
N GLU A 220 26.08 18.28 13.88
CA GLU A 220 26.50 17.42 15.00
C GLU A 220 25.32 16.69 15.65
N LEU A 221 24.18 17.37 15.88
CA LEU A 221 22.95 16.73 16.36
C LEU A 221 22.46 15.64 15.39
N GLY A 222 22.54 15.88 14.08
CA GLY A 222 22.23 14.87 13.08
C GLY A 222 23.17 13.66 13.15
N ASN A 223 24.48 13.88 13.36
CA ASN A 223 25.46 12.81 13.51
C ASN A 223 25.20 11.96 14.77
N THR A 224 24.89 12.61 15.89
CA THR A 224 24.47 11.93 17.13
C THR A 224 23.22 11.09 16.88
N ALA A 225 22.21 11.65 16.20
CA ALA A 225 21.00 10.92 15.87
C ALA A 225 21.25 9.70 14.96
N ILE A 226 22.21 9.76 14.03
CA ILE A 226 22.63 8.57 13.26
C ILE A 226 23.23 7.50 14.18
N TYR A 227 24.09 7.88 15.13
CA TYR A 227 24.69 6.95 16.10
C TYR A 227 23.62 6.24 16.93
N ASP A 228 22.59 6.99 17.34
CA ASP A 228 21.42 6.48 18.06
C ASP A 228 20.42 5.72 17.16
N LYS A 229 20.71 5.58 15.86
CA LYS A 229 19.84 5.00 14.83
C LYS A 229 18.49 5.70 14.70
N ASN A 230 18.42 6.97 15.13
CA ASN A 230 17.25 7.82 14.99
C ASN A 230 17.30 8.61 13.68
N TYR A 231 17.11 7.89 12.58
CA TYR A 231 17.22 8.46 11.23
C TYR A 231 16.21 9.56 10.94
N ALA A 232 15.01 9.52 11.54
CA ALA A 232 14.01 10.58 11.41
C ALA A 232 14.52 11.92 11.98
N MET A 233 15.13 11.89 13.16
CA MET A 233 15.73 13.10 13.76
C MET A 233 16.97 13.55 13.00
N ALA A 234 17.80 12.61 12.53
CA ALA A 234 18.95 12.96 11.71
C ALA A 234 18.51 13.73 10.45
N LEU A 235 17.46 13.24 9.77
CA LEU A 235 16.88 13.92 8.61
C LEU A 235 16.36 15.32 8.96
N ALA A 236 15.66 15.47 10.09
CA ALA A 236 15.14 16.75 10.56
C ALA A 236 16.29 17.75 10.83
N HIS A 237 17.32 17.35 11.57
CA HIS A 237 18.46 18.21 11.90
C HIS A 237 19.27 18.63 10.67
N TYR A 238 19.55 17.72 9.73
CA TYR A 238 20.26 18.09 8.51
C TYR A 238 19.42 19.01 7.61
N THR A 239 18.11 18.79 7.54
CA THR A 239 17.18 19.66 6.80
C THR A 239 17.14 21.05 7.40
N GLU A 240 17.10 21.14 8.72
CA GLU A 240 17.13 22.42 9.43
C GLU A 240 18.46 23.15 9.20
N GLY A 241 19.61 22.46 9.29
CA GLY A 241 20.91 23.06 9.00
C GLY A 241 21.01 23.64 7.59
N LEU A 242 20.45 22.94 6.59
CA LEU A 242 20.39 23.44 5.20
C LEU A 242 19.44 24.64 5.06
N ARG A 243 18.30 24.62 5.74
CA ARG A 243 17.34 25.74 5.76
C ARG A 243 17.99 27.01 6.32
N VAL A 244 18.70 26.88 7.45
CA VAL A 244 19.40 28.00 8.09
C VAL A 244 20.50 28.56 7.19
N LEU A 245 21.28 27.71 6.51
CA LEU A 245 22.28 28.15 5.53
C LEU A 245 21.66 28.93 4.38
N MET A 246 20.54 28.45 3.83
CA MET A 246 19.83 29.14 2.75
C MET A 246 19.33 30.53 3.18
N MET A 247 18.83 30.67 4.41
CA MET A 247 18.37 31.96 4.94
C MET A 247 19.51 32.95 5.21
N GLN A 248 20.72 32.47 5.50
CA GLN A 248 21.90 33.32 5.72
C GLN A 248 22.46 33.91 4.43
N GLY A 249 21.93 33.54 3.25
CA GLY A 249 22.31 34.12 1.95
C GLY A 249 23.72 33.74 1.49
N ASP A 250 24.34 32.72 2.10
CA ASP A 250 25.67 32.25 1.71
C ASP A 250 25.55 31.34 0.47
N ASP A 251 25.69 31.96 -0.71
CA ASP A 251 25.71 31.29 -2.02
C ASP A 251 27.08 30.64 -2.33
N SER A 252 28.03 30.72 -1.39
CA SER A 252 29.34 30.12 -1.58
C SER A 252 29.33 28.63 -1.20
N SER A 253 30.04 27.84 -2.00
CA SER A 253 30.34 26.42 -1.86
C SER A 253 31.10 26.11 -0.56
N SER A 254 30.46 26.31 0.59
CA SER A 254 31.06 26.01 1.88
C SER A 254 31.12 24.49 2.05
N SER A 255 32.25 24.00 2.56
CA SER A 255 32.43 22.58 2.87
C SER A 255 31.29 22.03 3.75
N LEU A 256 30.68 22.89 4.58
CA LEU A 256 29.57 22.55 5.45
C LEU A 256 28.28 22.24 4.68
N LYS A 257 27.95 23.00 3.63
CA LYS A 257 26.79 22.73 2.76
C LYS A 257 26.92 21.36 2.12
N HIS A 258 28.08 21.05 1.53
CA HIS A 258 28.34 19.74 0.94
C HIS A 258 28.27 18.61 1.98
N ASP A 259 28.79 18.81 3.19
CA ASP A 259 28.70 17.82 4.27
C ASP A 259 27.25 17.54 4.69
N LEU A 260 26.42 18.58 4.83
CA LEU A 260 25.02 18.44 5.19
C LEU A 260 24.23 17.68 4.12
N TYR A 261 24.39 18.04 2.84
CA TYR A 261 23.79 17.28 1.74
C TYR A 261 24.30 15.83 1.71
N ARG A 262 25.60 15.62 1.91
CA ARG A 262 26.19 14.28 1.95
C ARG A 262 25.57 13.45 3.08
N ASN A 263 25.47 13.99 4.28
CA ASN A 263 24.90 13.26 5.41
C ASN A 263 23.40 13.02 5.24
N ARG A 264 22.66 14.02 4.74
CA ARG A 264 21.23 13.89 4.46
C ARG A 264 20.94 12.87 3.35
N SER A 265 21.76 12.82 2.30
CA SER A 265 21.70 11.78 1.26
C SER A 265 21.86 10.37 1.86
N HIS A 266 22.77 10.18 2.82
CA HIS A 266 22.94 8.90 3.49
C HIS A 266 21.69 8.49 4.26
N VAL A 267 21.11 9.42 5.02
CA VAL A 267 19.89 9.19 5.80
C VAL A 267 18.70 8.93 4.88
N ASN A 268 18.54 9.72 3.82
CA ASN A 268 17.51 9.52 2.80
C ASN A 268 17.62 8.14 2.15
N LEU A 269 18.83 7.65 1.88
CA LEU A 269 19.04 6.30 1.34
C LEU A 269 18.60 5.20 2.33
N ILE A 270 18.88 5.38 3.62
CA ILE A 270 18.44 4.44 4.69
C ILE A 270 16.93 4.46 4.86
N LEU A 271 16.31 5.65 4.79
CA LEU A 271 14.87 5.84 4.92
C LEU A 271 14.08 5.50 3.66
N GLU A 272 14.76 5.08 2.59
CA GLU A 272 14.19 4.75 1.28
C GLU A 272 13.53 5.93 0.55
N CYS A 273 13.99 7.15 0.85
CA CYS A 273 13.66 8.39 0.13
C CYS A 273 14.64 8.55 -1.04
N TYR A 274 14.55 7.67 -2.05
CA TYR A 274 15.58 7.54 -3.08
C TYR A 274 15.70 8.76 -3.99
N ASP A 275 14.60 9.43 -4.33
CA ASP A 275 14.64 10.66 -5.14
C ASP A 275 15.46 11.75 -4.42
N ASN A 276 15.18 11.97 -3.13
CA ASN A 276 15.93 12.92 -2.30
C ASN A 276 17.37 12.46 -2.06
N ALA A 277 17.62 11.15 -1.94
CA ALA A 277 18.97 10.61 -1.79
C ALA A 277 19.85 10.89 -3.02
N ILE A 278 19.29 10.79 -4.23
CA ILE A 278 19.98 11.13 -5.49
C ILE A 278 20.24 12.63 -5.53
N ALA A 279 19.20 13.46 -5.33
CA ALA A 279 19.34 14.91 -5.37
C ALA A 279 20.41 15.41 -4.39
N ASP A 280 20.32 15.01 -3.12
CA ASP A 280 21.30 15.37 -2.09
C ASP A 280 22.71 14.82 -2.38
N ALA A 281 22.81 13.61 -2.96
CA ALA A 281 24.11 13.07 -3.33
C ALA A 281 24.79 13.97 -4.37
N LEU A 282 24.06 14.36 -5.42
CA LEU A 282 24.59 15.18 -6.50
C LEU A 282 24.90 16.62 -6.04
N GLU A 283 24.07 17.21 -5.17
CA GLU A 283 24.34 18.50 -4.54
C GLU A 283 25.57 18.47 -3.60
N SER A 284 25.94 17.29 -3.09
CA SER A 284 27.12 17.12 -2.23
C SER A 284 28.45 17.00 -2.99
N LEU A 285 28.43 17.00 -4.33
CA LEU A 285 29.62 16.90 -5.15
C LEU A 285 30.47 18.18 -5.02
N THR A 286 31.75 18.00 -4.71
CA THR A 286 32.73 19.07 -4.59
C THR A 286 33.39 19.40 -5.92
N ARG A 287 33.45 18.42 -6.85
CA ARG A 287 34.16 18.49 -8.15
C ARG A 287 35.64 18.85 -8.01
N GLY A 288 36.19 18.53 -6.85
CA GLY A 288 37.57 18.80 -6.51
C GLY A 288 38.54 17.83 -7.17
N GLU A 289 39.77 18.28 -7.42
CA GLU A 289 40.83 17.43 -7.99
C GLU A 289 41.70 16.75 -6.93
N ASP A 290 41.59 17.18 -5.66
CA ASP A 290 42.33 16.58 -4.55
C ASP A 290 41.82 15.16 -4.21
N GLY A 291 42.69 14.33 -3.63
CA GLY A 291 42.35 12.93 -3.35
C GLY A 291 41.18 12.77 -2.37
N SER A 292 41.07 13.67 -1.39
CA SER A 292 40.01 13.60 -0.37
C SER A 292 38.63 13.98 -0.92
N GLN A 293 38.58 14.97 -1.80
CA GLN A 293 37.40 15.44 -2.51
C GLN A 293 36.93 14.37 -3.50
N LYS A 294 37.85 13.72 -4.21
CA LYS A 294 37.53 12.56 -5.07
C LYS A 294 36.93 11.40 -4.29
N ASP A 295 37.45 11.09 -3.12
CA ASP A 295 36.87 10.05 -2.24
C ASP A 295 35.45 10.40 -1.80
N LEU A 296 35.20 11.67 -1.50
CA LEU A 296 33.91 12.18 -1.07
C LEU A 296 32.89 12.20 -2.22
N ASP A 297 33.31 12.61 -3.42
CA ASP A 297 32.49 12.59 -4.62
C ASP A 297 32.19 11.15 -5.07
N ALA A 298 33.14 10.22 -4.93
CA ALA A 298 32.90 8.80 -5.17
C ALA A 298 31.85 8.22 -4.21
N LYS A 299 31.81 8.66 -2.94
CA LYS A 299 30.75 8.28 -1.98
C LYS A 299 29.38 8.86 -2.38
N ALA A 300 29.35 10.06 -2.95
CA ALA A 300 28.12 10.65 -3.47
C ALA A 300 27.57 9.81 -4.63
N TYR A 301 28.41 9.50 -5.63
CA TYR A 301 28.00 8.65 -6.75
C TYR A 301 27.57 7.25 -6.33
N PHE A 302 28.23 6.65 -5.33
CA PHE A 302 27.78 5.38 -4.75
C PHE A 302 26.33 5.44 -4.25
N ARG A 303 25.97 6.51 -3.55
CA ARG A 303 24.62 6.69 -2.99
C ARG A 303 23.60 6.98 -4.08
N ALA A 304 23.93 7.85 -5.03
CA ALA A 304 23.09 8.11 -6.20
C ALA A 304 22.86 6.82 -7.02
N GLY A 305 23.92 6.06 -7.30
CA GLY A 305 23.85 4.78 -8.00
C GLY A 305 23.00 3.74 -7.27
N THR A 306 23.14 3.64 -5.95
CA THR A 306 22.32 2.72 -5.13
C THR A 306 20.85 3.12 -5.12
N ALA A 307 20.55 4.41 -4.95
CA ALA A 307 19.18 4.93 -4.98
C ALA A 307 18.53 4.74 -6.36
N ALA A 308 19.23 5.08 -7.44
CA ALA A 308 18.75 4.87 -8.81
C ALA A 308 18.50 3.38 -9.12
N TYR A 309 19.39 2.48 -8.65
CA TYR A 309 19.19 1.04 -8.77
C TYR A 309 17.91 0.59 -8.04
N ARG A 310 17.64 1.12 -6.85
CA ARG A 310 16.44 0.78 -6.06
C ARG A 310 15.14 1.33 -6.66
N LEU A 311 15.22 2.41 -7.44
CA LEU A 311 14.12 2.93 -8.27
C LEU A 311 13.96 2.18 -9.61
N SER A 312 14.80 1.15 -9.86
CA SER A 312 14.89 0.44 -11.14
C SER A 312 15.29 1.31 -12.33
N ASN A 313 15.91 2.47 -12.07
CA ASN A 313 16.52 3.33 -13.09
C ASN A 313 17.95 2.83 -13.37
N PHE A 314 18.05 1.63 -13.97
CA PHE A 314 19.33 0.95 -14.14
C PHE A 314 20.32 1.69 -15.03
N ARG A 315 19.83 2.51 -15.97
CA ARG A 315 20.67 3.37 -16.82
C ARG A 315 21.42 4.41 -15.99
N ASP A 316 20.69 5.24 -15.24
CA ASP A 316 21.29 6.26 -14.39
C ASP A 316 22.19 5.63 -13.31
N ALA A 317 21.77 4.49 -12.75
CA ALA A 317 22.57 3.75 -11.80
C ALA A 317 23.93 3.34 -12.40
N LYS A 318 23.95 2.83 -13.63
CA LYS A 318 25.15 2.46 -14.37
C LYS A 318 26.08 3.66 -14.55
N ASP A 319 25.52 4.79 -14.97
CA ASP A 319 26.27 6.03 -15.18
C ASP A 319 26.92 6.51 -13.86
N TYR A 320 26.19 6.50 -12.75
CA TYR A 320 26.75 6.85 -11.44
C TYR A 320 27.83 5.88 -10.95
N PHE A 321 27.66 4.57 -11.11
CA PHE A 321 28.70 3.61 -10.71
C PHE A 321 29.96 3.70 -11.59
N ASN A 322 29.82 4.06 -12.87
CA ASN A 322 30.96 4.35 -13.74
C ASN A 322 31.71 5.60 -13.28
N GLU A 323 31.01 6.69 -12.91
CA GLU A 323 31.64 7.87 -12.33
C GLU A 323 32.34 7.56 -11.00
N GLN A 324 31.75 6.70 -10.16
CA GLN A 324 32.41 6.21 -8.95
C GLN A 324 33.73 5.48 -9.27
N LEU A 325 33.74 4.60 -10.27
CA LEU A 325 34.96 3.89 -10.69
C LEU A 325 35.99 4.79 -11.38
N ARG A 326 35.55 5.86 -12.06
CA ARG A 326 36.45 6.87 -12.63
C ARG A 326 37.23 7.60 -11.54
N LEU A 327 36.56 7.93 -10.44
CA LEU A 327 37.18 8.61 -9.29
C LEU A 327 38.00 7.65 -8.41
N LEU A 328 37.50 6.44 -8.21
CA LEU A 328 38.13 5.39 -7.40
C LEU A 328 38.26 4.09 -8.20
N PRO A 329 39.31 3.97 -9.04
CA PRO A 329 39.58 2.75 -9.79
C PRO A 329 39.76 1.54 -8.87
N GLY A 330 39.12 0.42 -9.20
CA GLY A 330 39.20 -0.82 -8.42
C GLY A 330 38.21 -0.94 -7.26
N ASN A 331 37.24 -0.05 -7.14
CA ASN A 331 36.17 -0.18 -6.15
C ASN A 331 35.30 -1.43 -6.43
N LYS A 332 35.49 -2.48 -5.65
CA LYS A 332 34.79 -3.76 -5.81
C LYS A 332 33.26 -3.65 -5.71
N ILE A 333 32.76 -2.76 -4.85
CA ILE A 333 31.32 -2.60 -4.65
C ILE A 333 30.67 -2.04 -5.92
N ALA A 334 31.27 -1.00 -6.51
CA ALA A 334 30.79 -0.43 -7.77
C ALA A 334 30.81 -1.47 -8.90
N SER A 335 31.89 -2.25 -9.03
CA SER A 335 31.97 -3.34 -10.01
C SER A 335 30.87 -4.39 -9.81
N THR A 336 30.59 -4.82 -8.57
CA THR A 336 29.49 -5.74 -8.28
C THR A 336 28.12 -5.17 -8.65
N TYR A 337 27.89 -3.87 -8.45
CA TYR A 337 26.63 -3.25 -8.89
C TYR A 337 26.51 -3.19 -10.41
N LEU A 338 27.61 -2.92 -11.14
CA LEU A 338 27.62 -2.97 -12.61
C LEU A 338 27.30 -4.37 -13.14
N GLU A 339 27.91 -5.42 -12.57
CA GLU A 339 27.58 -6.82 -12.90
C GLU A 339 26.10 -7.14 -12.64
N ARG A 340 25.53 -6.64 -11.53
CA ARG A 340 24.09 -6.79 -11.26
C ARG A 340 23.24 -6.06 -12.29
N ILE A 341 23.61 -4.83 -12.65
CA ILE A 341 22.91 -4.04 -13.65
C ILE A 341 22.92 -4.76 -15.00
N GLU A 342 24.02 -5.38 -15.40
CA GLU A 342 24.08 -6.18 -16.63
C GLU A 342 23.05 -7.33 -16.59
N VAL A 343 22.91 -8.02 -15.46
CA VAL A 343 21.87 -9.05 -15.29
C VAL A 343 20.47 -8.44 -15.43
N ARG A 344 20.21 -7.26 -14.82
CA ARG A 344 18.91 -6.55 -14.95
C ARG A 344 18.63 -6.14 -16.40
N GLU A 345 19.65 -5.68 -17.13
CA GLU A 345 19.55 -5.34 -18.56
C GLU A 345 19.15 -6.57 -19.39
N HIS A 346 19.74 -7.74 -19.12
CA HIS A 346 19.35 -8.99 -19.76
C HIS A 346 17.90 -9.34 -19.47
N GLU A 347 17.50 -9.36 -18.18
CA GLU A 347 16.11 -9.64 -17.77
C GLU A 347 15.08 -8.76 -18.48
N MET A 348 15.33 -7.44 -18.60
CA MET A 348 14.47 -6.51 -19.34
C MET A 348 14.39 -6.85 -20.85
N SER A 349 15.48 -7.38 -21.40
CA SER A 349 15.70 -7.62 -22.84
C SER A 349 15.35 -9.01 -23.33
N ASP A 350 15.18 -10.02 -22.48
CA ASP A 350 14.86 -11.39 -22.90
C ASP A 350 13.79 -12.07 -22.04
N GLY A 351 13.51 -11.54 -20.84
CA GLY A 351 12.56 -12.12 -19.89
C GLY A 351 13.09 -13.36 -19.18
N VAL A 352 14.37 -13.68 -19.38
CA VAL A 352 15.05 -14.82 -18.78
C VAL A 352 15.44 -14.46 -17.36
N HIS A 353 14.70 -15.04 -16.42
CA HIS A 353 14.99 -14.96 -15.00
C HIS A 353 15.50 -16.32 -14.53
N ASP A 354 16.62 -16.35 -13.80
CA ASP A 354 17.14 -17.57 -13.18
C ASP A 354 16.20 -18.00 -12.04
N LYS A 355 15.21 -18.82 -12.38
CA LYS A 355 14.18 -19.27 -11.44
C LYS A 355 14.76 -20.10 -10.30
N ASP A 356 15.76 -20.93 -10.56
CA ASP A 356 16.35 -21.78 -9.53
C ASP A 356 17.13 -20.93 -8.53
N LYS A 357 17.89 -19.94 -9.00
CA LYS A 357 18.52 -18.94 -8.13
C LYS A 357 17.50 -18.12 -7.37
N ALA A 358 16.42 -17.69 -8.02
CA ALA A 358 15.34 -16.95 -7.37
C ALA A 358 14.73 -17.77 -6.23
N LEU A 359 14.29 -19.01 -6.51
CA LEU A 359 13.70 -19.92 -5.53
C LEU A 359 14.65 -20.22 -4.36
N ARG A 360 15.93 -20.50 -4.65
CA ARG A 360 16.95 -20.73 -3.61
C ARG A 360 17.24 -19.49 -2.76
N SER A 361 16.98 -18.29 -3.28
CA SER A 361 17.18 -17.04 -2.55
C SER A 361 16.01 -16.66 -1.65
N LEU A 362 14.86 -17.32 -1.81
CA LEU A 362 13.66 -17.07 -1.02
C LEU A 362 13.75 -17.75 0.35
N SER A 363 13.27 -17.05 1.37
CA SER A 363 13.06 -17.59 2.72
C SER A 363 11.81 -16.98 3.33
N LYS A 364 11.41 -17.44 4.53
CA LYS A 364 10.31 -16.81 5.30
C LYS A 364 10.52 -15.31 5.52
N THR A 365 11.78 -14.86 5.61
CA THR A 365 12.14 -13.44 5.86
C THR A 365 12.61 -12.71 4.61
N LYS A 366 12.91 -13.42 3.53
CA LYS A 366 13.43 -12.83 2.28
C LYS A 366 12.54 -13.24 1.11
N ARG A 367 11.51 -12.43 0.86
CA ARG A 367 10.55 -12.65 -0.24
C ARG A 367 10.61 -11.60 -1.36
N ARG A 368 11.40 -10.55 -1.17
CA ARG A 368 11.66 -9.52 -2.18
C ARG A 368 12.88 -9.92 -3.03
N LEU A 369 12.66 -10.21 -4.30
CA LEU A 369 13.73 -10.63 -5.23
C LEU A 369 14.51 -9.43 -5.77
N ASP A 370 15.75 -9.66 -6.18
CA ASP A 370 16.50 -8.67 -6.95
C ASP A 370 16.35 -9.05 -8.44
N ALA A 371 15.41 -8.38 -9.13
CA ALA A 371 14.98 -8.67 -10.49
C ALA A 371 14.47 -7.40 -11.18
N ALA A 372 14.49 -7.36 -12.52
CA ALA A 372 13.93 -6.30 -13.35
C ALA A 372 12.64 -6.71 -14.07
N ASP A 373 11.95 -5.72 -14.62
CA ASP A 373 10.71 -5.93 -15.37
C ASP A 373 11.01 -6.34 -16.82
N PHE A 374 10.31 -7.38 -17.31
CA PHE A 374 10.23 -7.72 -18.73
C PHE A 374 8.83 -7.42 -19.23
N VAL A 375 8.63 -6.24 -19.85
CA VAL A 375 7.29 -5.79 -20.27
C VAL A 375 7.19 -5.37 -21.74
N ARG A 376 8.28 -5.49 -22.52
CA ARG A 376 8.32 -4.98 -23.91
C ARG A 376 7.34 -5.65 -24.87
N ARG A 377 6.93 -6.90 -24.59
CA ARG A 377 5.95 -7.66 -25.38
C ARG A 377 4.52 -7.15 -25.25
N THR A 378 4.34 -6.11 -24.43
CA THR A 378 3.05 -5.60 -24.03
C THR A 378 2.97 -4.10 -24.22
N LYS A 379 1.76 -3.60 -24.48
CA LYS A 379 1.46 -2.17 -24.51
C LYS A 379 0.08 -1.91 -23.92
N VAL A 380 -0.07 -0.81 -23.20
CA VAL A 380 -1.35 -0.37 -22.66
C VAL A 380 -2.10 0.43 -23.73
N LYS A 381 -3.38 0.11 -23.95
CA LYS A 381 -4.26 0.83 -24.87
C LYS A 381 -5.68 0.88 -24.31
N ARG A 382 -6.58 1.66 -24.94
CA ARG A 382 -8.01 1.54 -24.67
C ARG A 382 -8.49 0.14 -25.07
N SER A 383 -9.27 -0.49 -24.19
CA SER A 383 -9.88 -1.79 -24.42
C SER A 383 -11.30 -1.63 -24.93
N SER A 384 -11.75 -2.56 -25.76
CA SER A 384 -13.16 -2.68 -26.13
C SER A 384 -14.01 -3.33 -25.03
N VAL A 385 -13.37 -3.94 -24.03
CA VAL A 385 -14.04 -4.60 -22.90
C VAL A 385 -14.29 -3.61 -21.77
N CYS A 386 -13.24 -2.99 -21.24
CA CYS A 386 -13.37 -1.97 -20.20
C CYS A 386 -12.12 -1.08 -20.14
N GLY A 387 -12.30 0.24 -20.08
CA GLY A 387 -11.25 1.22 -19.79
C GLY A 387 -9.98 1.04 -20.63
N LYS A 388 -8.85 0.82 -19.95
CA LYS A 388 -7.58 0.44 -20.55
C LYS A 388 -7.37 -1.07 -20.42
N GLY A 389 -6.63 -1.65 -21.36
CA GLY A 389 -6.23 -3.04 -21.36
C GLY A 389 -4.77 -3.21 -21.77
N LEU A 390 -4.22 -4.38 -21.51
CA LEU A 390 -2.88 -4.78 -21.91
C LEU A 390 -2.94 -5.59 -23.22
N PHE A 391 -2.13 -5.22 -24.21
CA PHE A 391 -2.15 -5.82 -25.55
C PHE A 391 -0.78 -6.34 -25.94
N ALA A 392 -0.75 -7.46 -26.66
CA ALA A 392 0.47 -8.00 -27.23
C ALA A 392 1.06 -7.07 -28.31
N THR A 393 2.38 -6.96 -28.37
CA THR A 393 3.10 -6.21 -29.42
C THR A 393 3.57 -7.10 -30.56
N GLU A 394 3.67 -8.40 -30.31
CA GLU A 394 4.14 -9.44 -31.21
C GLU A 394 3.32 -10.73 -30.98
N ASP A 395 3.48 -11.72 -31.85
CA ASP A 395 2.89 -13.05 -31.65
C ASP A 395 3.60 -13.75 -30.48
N ILE A 396 2.82 -14.45 -29.64
CA ILE A 396 3.31 -15.17 -28.46
C ILE A 396 2.78 -16.60 -28.51
N GLU A 397 3.66 -17.58 -28.47
CA GLU A 397 3.30 -19.00 -28.52
C GLU A 397 2.78 -19.52 -27.17
N PRO A 398 2.03 -20.64 -27.13
CA PRO A 398 1.57 -21.24 -25.88
C PRO A 398 2.73 -21.51 -24.90
N ASN A 399 2.51 -21.19 -23.62
CA ASN A 399 3.46 -21.28 -22.49
C ASN A 399 4.64 -20.29 -22.48
N ASP A 400 4.81 -19.49 -23.53
CA ASP A 400 5.81 -18.43 -23.56
C ASP A 400 5.51 -17.34 -22.52
N ILE A 401 6.56 -16.65 -22.10
CA ILE A 401 6.47 -15.51 -21.19
C ILE A 401 5.89 -14.33 -21.96
N ILE A 402 4.77 -13.80 -21.43
CA ILE A 402 4.18 -12.55 -21.88
C ILE A 402 4.92 -11.38 -21.22
N MET A 403 5.03 -11.42 -19.89
CA MET A 403 5.77 -10.43 -19.13
C MET A 403 6.25 -10.99 -17.80
N CYS A 404 7.30 -10.36 -17.25
CA CYS A 404 7.68 -10.48 -15.85
C CYS A 404 7.62 -9.07 -15.24
N GLU A 405 7.08 -8.94 -14.04
CA GLU A 405 6.98 -7.64 -13.37
C GLU A 405 7.29 -7.79 -11.89
N LYS A 406 8.22 -6.98 -11.41
CA LYS A 406 8.51 -6.85 -9.99
C LYS A 406 7.43 -5.99 -9.32
N ALA A 407 7.03 -6.37 -8.11
CA ALA A 407 6.03 -5.62 -7.36
C ALA A 407 6.43 -4.15 -7.21
N PHE A 408 5.49 -3.26 -7.49
CA PHE A 408 5.63 -1.86 -7.10
C PHE A 408 5.64 -1.74 -5.58
N CYS A 409 4.72 -2.43 -4.92
CA CYS A 409 4.65 -2.49 -3.47
C CYS A 409 4.09 -3.86 -3.07
N VAL A 410 4.64 -4.44 -2.00
CA VAL A 410 4.14 -5.69 -1.44
C VAL A 410 4.23 -5.62 0.08
N VAL A 411 3.18 -6.09 0.73
CA VAL A 411 3.10 -6.29 2.18
C VAL A 411 2.83 -7.77 2.42
N TRP A 412 3.76 -8.43 3.09
CA TRP A 412 3.66 -9.85 3.42
C TRP A 412 2.93 -10.03 4.73
N GLY A 413 2.15 -11.09 4.88
CA GLY A 413 1.28 -11.28 6.04
C GLY A 413 1.98 -11.45 7.39
N ASN A 414 3.28 -11.70 7.36
CA ASN A 414 4.15 -11.75 8.54
C ASN A 414 4.86 -10.42 8.85
N GLU A 415 4.55 -9.35 8.13
CA GLU A 415 5.05 -7.99 8.40
C GLU A 415 4.06 -7.24 9.30
N ASP A 416 4.56 -6.33 10.14
CA ASP A 416 3.74 -5.62 11.14
C ASP A 416 2.68 -4.71 10.48
N GLU A 417 3.01 -4.22 9.28
CA GLU A 417 2.16 -3.42 8.41
C GLU A 417 1.01 -4.24 7.80
N ALA A 418 1.08 -5.58 7.82
CA ALA A 418 0.06 -6.41 7.22
C ALA A 418 -1.23 -6.36 8.03
N PHE A 419 -2.22 -5.66 7.49
CA PHE A 419 -3.60 -5.84 7.93
C PHE A 419 -4.62 -5.52 6.84
N SER A 420 -5.74 -6.23 6.93
CA SER A 420 -6.95 -6.04 6.14
C SER A 420 -8.04 -5.42 7.00
N ALA A 421 -8.89 -4.62 6.37
CA ALA A 421 -10.03 -4.00 7.00
C ALA A 421 -11.32 -4.30 6.23
N LEU A 422 -12.45 -4.22 6.92
CA LEU A 422 -13.77 -4.15 6.32
C LEU A 422 -14.12 -2.69 6.09
N THR A 423 -14.14 -2.27 4.82
CA THR A 423 -14.52 -0.92 4.44
C THR A 423 -15.98 -0.89 4.04
N SER A 424 -16.70 0.13 4.47
CA SER A 424 -18.06 0.42 4.01
C SER A 424 -18.07 1.69 3.19
N ASP A 425 -18.35 1.56 1.90
CA ASP A 425 -18.37 2.68 0.97
C ASP A 425 -19.78 3.24 0.82
N VAL A 426 -19.99 4.45 1.34
CA VAL A 426 -21.30 5.11 1.34
C VAL A 426 -21.67 5.68 -0.03
N ARG A 427 -20.72 5.76 -0.96
CA ARG A 427 -20.97 6.09 -2.38
C ARG A 427 -21.64 4.94 -3.13
N ASP A 428 -21.56 3.73 -2.58
CA ASP A 428 -22.04 2.49 -3.19
C ASP A 428 -22.97 1.73 -2.22
N ASP A 429 -24.00 2.43 -1.74
CA ASP A 429 -25.01 1.91 -0.78
C ASP A 429 -24.43 1.19 0.45
N ALA A 430 -23.35 1.74 1.00
CA ALA A 430 -22.64 1.16 2.14
C ALA A 430 -22.16 -0.28 1.88
N ALA A 431 -21.83 -0.61 0.63
CA ALA A 431 -21.26 -1.90 0.27
C ALA A 431 -20.01 -2.18 1.11
N ILE A 432 -19.96 -3.39 1.69
CA ILE A 432 -18.84 -3.83 2.52
C ILE A 432 -17.84 -4.57 1.63
N ARG A 433 -16.58 -4.17 1.72
CA ARG A 433 -15.46 -4.80 1.00
C ARG A 433 -14.35 -5.13 1.96
N VAL A 434 -13.62 -6.21 1.67
CA VAL A 434 -12.32 -6.45 2.28
C VAL A 434 -11.31 -5.57 1.56
N PHE A 435 -10.57 -4.78 2.33
CA PHE A 435 -9.61 -3.81 1.83
C PHE A 435 -8.23 -4.07 2.43
N PRO A 436 -7.16 -4.16 1.61
CA PRO A 436 -5.80 -4.35 2.11
C PRO A 436 -5.22 -3.02 2.63
N ALA A 437 -5.65 -2.61 3.81
CA ALA A 437 -5.29 -1.32 4.42
C ALA A 437 -3.78 -1.17 4.66
N GLY A 438 -3.08 -2.25 5.01
CA GLY A 438 -1.62 -2.26 5.12
C GLY A 438 -0.91 -1.93 3.80
N LEU A 439 -1.36 -2.52 2.69
CA LEU A 439 -0.82 -2.21 1.36
C LEU A 439 -1.11 -0.75 0.98
N HIS A 440 -2.31 -0.26 1.29
CA HIS A 440 -2.67 1.14 1.03
C HIS A 440 -1.75 2.12 1.78
N GLN A 441 -1.49 1.88 3.06
CA GLN A 441 -0.51 2.65 3.83
C GLN A 441 0.89 2.59 3.19
N ALA A 442 1.36 1.39 2.84
CA ALA A 442 2.68 1.20 2.25
C ALA A 442 2.83 1.90 0.88
N VAL A 443 1.79 1.88 0.05
CA VAL A 443 1.76 2.62 -1.23
C VAL A 443 1.83 4.13 -0.99
N VAL A 444 0.99 4.68 -0.10
CA VAL A 444 1.00 6.12 0.23
C VAL A 444 2.39 6.54 0.73
N GLN A 445 2.98 5.79 1.66
CA GLN A 445 4.32 6.07 2.18
C GLN A 445 5.39 6.01 1.08
N LYS A 446 5.34 4.99 0.21
CA LYS A 446 6.28 4.87 -0.90
C LYS A 446 6.20 6.06 -1.86
N LEU A 447 4.99 6.53 -2.15
CA LEU A 447 4.74 7.70 -3.01
C LEU A 447 5.21 9.00 -2.37
N MET A 448 4.99 9.18 -1.06
CA MET A 448 5.50 10.34 -0.34
C MET A 448 7.03 10.39 -0.30
N LYS A 449 7.68 9.24 -0.15
CA LYS A 449 9.15 9.12 -0.13
C LYS A 449 9.78 9.26 -1.51
N ASN A 450 9.06 8.89 -2.57
CA ASN A 450 9.58 8.83 -3.94
C ASN A 450 8.59 9.45 -4.94
N PRO A 451 8.50 10.80 -5.02
CA PRO A 451 7.61 11.50 -5.92
C PRO A 451 7.72 11.09 -7.40
N SER A 452 8.89 10.63 -7.87
CA SER A 452 9.11 10.15 -9.24
C SER A 452 8.23 8.95 -9.62
N GLN A 453 7.64 8.28 -8.63
CA GLN A 453 6.81 7.11 -8.82
C GLN A 453 5.29 7.42 -8.83
N ILE A 454 4.88 8.64 -8.45
CA ILE A 454 3.46 9.01 -8.27
C ILE A 454 2.64 8.78 -9.53
N GLU A 455 3.11 9.27 -10.68
CA GLU A 455 2.35 9.19 -11.94
C GLU A 455 2.05 7.74 -12.36
N LYS A 456 2.96 6.80 -12.08
CA LYS A 456 2.76 5.38 -12.39
C LYS A 456 1.54 4.80 -11.67
N VAL A 457 1.32 5.21 -10.42
CA VAL A 457 0.18 4.75 -9.61
C VAL A 457 -1.09 5.53 -9.98
N LEU A 458 -1.01 6.85 -10.14
CA LEU A 458 -2.19 7.67 -10.45
C LEU A 458 -2.77 7.41 -11.85
N ASP A 459 -2.01 6.80 -12.77
CA ASP A 459 -2.55 6.41 -14.08
C ASP A 459 -3.40 5.14 -14.05
N LEU A 460 -3.32 4.35 -12.97
CA LEU A 460 -4.16 3.17 -12.74
C LEU A 460 -5.63 3.57 -12.56
N PHE A 461 -6.52 2.59 -12.69
CA PHE A 461 -7.95 2.82 -12.55
C PHE A 461 -8.35 2.99 -11.06
N GLY A 462 -9.11 4.02 -10.75
CA GLY A 462 -9.79 4.19 -9.46
C GLY A 462 -11.13 4.89 -9.69
N ASP A 463 -12.12 4.65 -8.84
CA ASP A 463 -13.46 5.23 -8.99
C ASP A 463 -13.48 6.73 -8.69
N TYR A 464 -12.64 7.17 -7.74
CA TYR A 464 -12.46 8.57 -7.39
C TYR A 464 -11.21 9.16 -8.03
N GLU A 465 -11.38 10.29 -8.72
CA GLU A 465 -10.28 10.95 -9.45
C GLU A 465 -9.37 11.81 -8.57
N GLY A 466 -9.81 12.22 -7.36
CA GLY A 466 -9.00 13.01 -6.43
C GLY A 466 -8.37 14.25 -7.05
N LEU A 467 -7.03 14.38 -6.91
CA LEU A 467 -6.23 15.45 -7.50
C LEU A 467 -5.94 15.27 -9.00
N GLY A 468 -6.51 14.24 -9.63
CA GLY A 468 -6.23 13.84 -11.00
C GLY A 468 -4.97 12.99 -11.11
N LYS A 469 -4.37 12.96 -12.30
CA LYS A 469 -3.28 12.02 -12.63
C LYS A 469 -1.87 12.56 -12.47
N LYS A 470 -1.74 13.86 -12.25
CA LYS A 470 -0.44 14.54 -12.19
C LYS A 470 0.02 14.65 -10.74
N PRO A 471 1.33 14.50 -10.47
CA PRO A 471 1.88 14.81 -9.16
C PRO A 471 1.56 16.25 -8.75
N CYS A 472 1.21 16.43 -7.48
CA CYS A 472 1.02 17.73 -6.87
C CYS A 472 2.08 17.89 -5.78
N GLU A 473 2.79 19.02 -5.77
CA GLU A 473 3.80 19.35 -4.76
C GLU A 473 3.47 20.69 -4.12
N ARG A 474 3.55 20.77 -2.79
CA ARG A 474 3.37 22.00 -2.01
C ARG A 474 4.39 22.03 -0.88
N ASP A 475 4.94 23.20 -0.64
CA ASP A 475 5.92 23.44 0.43
C ASP A 475 7.14 22.49 0.35
N GLY A 476 7.50 22.03 -0.86
CA GLY A 476 8.61 21.08 -1.09
C GLY A 476 8.26 19.60 -0.84
N PHE A 477 6.99 19.28 -0.63
CA PHE A 477 6.51 17.91 -0.35
C PHE A 477 5.39 17.47 -1.29
N PRO A 478 5.34 16.18 -1.67
CA PRO A 478 4.23 15.65 -2.46
C PRO A 478 2.93 15.68 -1.66
N VAL A 479 1.85 16.07 -2.32
CA VAL A 479 0.47 16.00 -1.80
C VAL A 479 -0.20 14.77 -2.41
N ILE A 480 -0.57 13.81 -1.56
CA ILE A 480 -1.19 12.56 -1.96
C ILE A 480 -2.64 12.52 -1.46
N ASP A 481 -3.60 12.42 -2.38
CA ASP A 481 -4.99 12.13 -2.03
C ASP A 481 -5.12 10.65 -1.66
N THR A 482 -5.25 10.38 -0.36
CA THR A 482 -5.31 9.02 0.18
C THR A 482 -6.59 8.28 -0.20
N PHE A 483 -7.69 8.98 -0.49
CA PHE A 483 -8.93 8.36 -0.98
C PHE A 483 -8.79 7.94 -2.44
N GLN A 484 -8.07 8.71 -3.25
CA GLN A 484 -7.74 8.32 -4.62
C GLN A 484 -6.87 7.05 -4.63
N ILE A 485 -5.83 7.01 -3.79
CA ILE A 485 -4.98 5.82 -3.64
C ILE A 485 -5.77 4.63 -3.07
N HIS A 486 -6.74 4.87 -2.18
CA HIS A 486 -7.64 3.83 -1.68
C HIS A 486 -8.37 3.12 -2.82
N ASP A 487 -9.05 3.87 -3.69
CA ASP A 487 -9.82 3.28 -4.79
C ASP A 487 -8.90 2.59 -5.82
N ILE A 488 -7.72 3.17 -6.09
CA ILE A 488 -6.71 2.53 -6.93
C ILE A 488 -6.29 1.18 -6.32
N VAL A 489 -5.95 1.13 -5.03
CA VAL A 489 -5.55 -0.12 -4.37
C VAL A 489 -6.71 -1.13 -4.36
N GLN A 490 -7.93 -0.69 -4.05
CA GLN A 490 -9.12 -1.53 -4.00
C GLN A 490 -9.41 -2.25 -5.33
N ARG A 491 -9.14 -1.59 -6.47
CA ARG A 491 -9.41 -2.14 -7.81
C ARG A 491 -8.25 -2.93 -8.40
N ASN A 492 -7.01 -2.62 -8.00
CA ASN A 492 -5.81 -3.07 -8.70
C ASN A 492 -4.87 -3.96 -7.86
N ALA A 493 -5.10 -4.10 -6.55
CA ALA A 493 -4.28 -4.95 -5.71
C ALA A 493 -4.48 -6.44 -6.01
N PHE A 494 -3.41 -7.22 -5.85
CA PHE A 494 -3.38 -8.65 -6.03
C PHE A 494 -3.13 -9.36 -4.70
N GLY A 495 -3.96 -10.35 -4.39
CA GLY A 495 -3.67 -11.32 -3.33
C GLY A 495 -2.62 -12.32 -3.79
N ILE A 496 -1.68 -12.66 -2.90
CA ILE A 496 -0.54 -13.54 -3.20
C ILE A 496 -0.82 -14.99 -2.77
N GLY A 497 -1.97 -15.24 -2.13
CA GLY A 497 -2.29 -16.52 -1.50
C GLY A 497 -1.52 -16.72 -0.20
N GLN A 498 -1.88 -17.74 0.57
CA GLN A 498 -1.29 -18.01 1.88
C GLN A 498 0.21 -18.35 1.76
N GLN A 499 1.08 -17.53 2.34
CA GLN A 499 2.55 -17.69 2.31
C GLN A 499 3.13 -18.29 3.59
N SER A 500 2.33 -18.41 4.66
CA SER A 500 2.68 -19.08 5.91
C SER A 500 1.43 -19.58 6.64
N GLU A 501 1.62 -20.50 7.59
CA GLU A 501 0.53 -21.04 8.41
C GLU A 501 -0.18 -19.97 9.25
N ASP A 502 0.54 -18.93 9.66
CA ASP A 502 0.03 -17.82 10.49
C ASP A 502 -0.73 -16.73 9.69
N GLU A 503 -0.87 -16.89 8.38
CA GLU A 503 -1.63 -15.96 7.53
C GLU A 503 -3.11 -16.35 7.46
N ASP A 504 -3.98 -15.36 7.64
CA ASP A 504 -5.42 -15.46 7.42
C ASP A 504 -5.97 -14.21 6.72
N HIS A 505 -7.29 -14.02 6.80
CA HIS A 505 -7.97 -12.90 6.16
C HIS A 505 -7.68 -11.52 6.80
N ARG A 506 -7.13 -11.47 8.01
CA ARG A 506 -6.76 -10.24 8.75
C ARG A 506 -5.41 -9.71 8.33
N ASN A 507 -4.49 -10.57 7.90
CA ASN A 507 -3.11 -10.20 7.54
C ASN A 507 -2.71 -10.80 6.18
N ALA A 508 -3.64 -10.92 5.23
CA ALA A 508 -3.33 -11.53 3.94
C ALA A 508 -2.19 -10.80 3.20
N SER A 509 -1.25 -11.57 2.65
CA SER A 509 -0.20 -11.07 1.76
C SER A 509 -0.79 -10.45 0.49
N THR A 510 -0.51 -9.17 0.26
CA THR A 510 -1.05 -8.40 -0.87
C THR A 510 0.00 -7.49 -1.50
N GLY A 511 -0.16 -7.19 -2.79
CA GLY A 511 0.74 -6.29 -3.50
C GLY A 511 0.10 -5.58 -4.69
N LEU A 512 0.83 -4.60 -5.22
CA LEU A 512 0.47 -3.81 -6.39
C LEU A 512 1.54 -3.98 -7.48
N TRP A 513 1.10 -4.25 -8.70
CA TRP A 513 1.93 -4.43 -9.90
C TRP A 513 1.35 -3.57 -11.02
N ILE A 514 2.04 -2.50 -11.38
CA ILE A 514 1.51 -1.42 -12.25
C ILE A 514 1.10 -1.95 -13.63
N ARG A 515 1.95 -2.72 -14.30
CA ARG A 515 1.69 -3.25 -15.65
C ARG A 515 0.62 -4.32 -15.61
N ALA A 516 0.66 -5.22 -14.62
CA ALA A 516 -0.32 -6.30 -14.43
C ALA A 516 -1.72 -5.78 -14.14
N SER A 517 -1.85 -4.64 -13.46
CA SER A 517 -3.14 -3.97 -13.21
C SER A 517 -3.91 -3.60 -14.49
N TYR A 518 -3.25 -3.55 -15.66
CA TYR A 518 -3.92 -3.33 -16.95
C TYR A 518 -4.45 -4.62 -17.61
N ILE A 519 -4.21 -5.81 -17.05
CA ILE A 519 -4.73 -7.06 -17.62
C ILE A 519 -6.20 -7.19 -17.26
N ASN A 520 -7.09 -7.08 -18.24
CA ASN A 520 -8.53 -7.23 -18.05
C ASN A 520 -8.96 -8.68 -17.76
N HIS A 521 -10.17 -8.79 -17.20
CA HIS A 521 -10.78 -10.08 -16.87
C HIS A 521 -11.34 -10.81 -18.10
N SER A 522 -11.08 -12.11 -18.17
CA SER A 522 -11.91 -13.06 -18.92
C SER A 522 -11.92 -14.41 -18.22
N CYS A 523 -13.10 -15.03 -18.06
CA CYS A 523 -13.21 -16.38 -17.49
C CYS A 523 -12.52 -17.46 -18.36
N ILE A 524 -12.19 -17.11 -19.61
CA ILE A 524 -11.43 -17.92 -20.58
C ILE A 524 -10.24 -17.13 -21.12
N GLY A 525 -9.51 -16.46 -20.22
CA GLY A 525 -8.34 -15.66 -20.55
C GLY A 525 -7.26 -16.43 -21.33
N ASN A 526 -6.48 -15.69 -22.10
CA ASN A 526 -5.34 -16.20 -22.87
C ASN A 526 -4.02 -16.15 -22.08
N ALA A 527 -4.07 -15.71 -20.81
CA ALA A 527 -2.92 -15.61 -19.94
C ALA A 527 -3.18 -16.20 -18.54
N LYS A 528 -2.13 -16.73 -17.92
CA LYS A 528 -2.09 -17.19 -16.54
C LYS A 528 -0.98 -16.46 -15.77
N LYS A 529 -1.22 -16.21 -14.47
CA LYS A 529 -0.25 -15.58 -13.58
C LYS A 529 0.40 -16.60 -12.65
N GLU A 530 1.68 -16.44 -12.42
CA GLU A 530 2.50 -17.20 -11.48
C GLU A 530 3.30 -16.17 -10.66
N LEU A 531 3.46 -16.40 -9.35
CA LEU A 531 4.25 -15.53 -8.47
C LEU A 531 5.47 -16.28 -7.96
N VAL A 532 6.63 -15.64 -8.02
CA VAL A 532 7.89 -16.12 -7.43
C VAL A 532 8.40 -15.01 -6.51
N GLY A 533 8.14 -15.13 -5.21
CA GLY A 533 8.31 -14.00 -4.29
C GLY A 533 7.45 -12.82 -4.75
N ASP A 534 8.06 -11.63 -4.89
CA ASP A 534 7.40 -10.42 -5.41
C ASP A 534 7.50 -10.23 -6.93
N LEU A 535 7.99 -11.23 -7.67
CA LEU A 535 8.03 -11.23 -9.14
C LEU A 535 6.80 -11.94 -9.71
N MET A 536 5.98 -11.20 -10.45
CA MET A 536 4.86 -11.75 -11.21
C MET A 536 5.30 -12.18 -12.60
N VAL A 537 5.06 -13.44 -12.94
CA VAL A 537 5.33 -14.01 -14.27
C VAL A 537 4.01 -14.33 -14.93
N ILE A 538 3.76 -13.73 -16.10
CA ILE A 538 2.57 -13.99 -16.90
C ILE A 538 2.94 -14.84 -18.11
N ARG A 539 2.21 -15.93 -18.33
CA ARG A 539 2.41 -16.85 -19.46
C ARG A 539 1.17 -16.99 -20.32
N ALA A 540 1.39 -17.20 -21.61
CA ALA A 540 0.32 -17.47 -22.56
C ALA A 540 -0.26 -18.88 -22.33
N THR A 541 -1.58 -19.01 -22.29
CA THR A 541 -2.29 -20.31 -22.19
C THR A 541 -2.64 -20.89 -23.56
N ARG A 542 -2.56 -20.05 -24.59
CA ARG A 542 -2.70 -20.39 -26.01
C ARG A 542 -1.88 -19.38 -26.83
N LYS A 543 -1.81 -19.59 -28.15
CA LYS A 543 -1.23 -18.60 -29.05
C LYS A 543 -1.99 -17.26 -28.93
N ILE A 544 -1.25 -16.16 -28.81
CA ILE A 544 -1.74 -14.78 -28.76
C ILE A 544 -1.15 -14.07 -29.98
N LEU A 545 -2.00 -13.42 -30.78
CA LEU A 545 -1.52 -12.69 -31.95
C LEU A 545 -1.10 -11.26 -31.58
N ALA A 546 -0.21 -10.67 -32.37
CA ALA A 546 0.16 -9.26 -32.23
C ALA A 546 -1.09 -8.37 -32.26
N GLY A 547 -1.21 -7.48 -31.27
CA GLY A 547 -2.37 -6.59 -31.12
C GLY A 547 -3.59 -7.22 -30.45
N GLU A 548 -3.56 -8.50 -30.09
CA GLU A 548 -4.60 -9.13 -29.29
C GLU A 548 -4.52 -8.68 -27.82
N GLU A 549 -5.68 -8.54 -27.16
CA GLU A 549 -5.74 -8.20 -25.73
C GLU A 549 -5.35 -9.39 -24.86
N ILE A 550 -4.49 -9.14 -23.89
CA ILE A 550 -4.04 -10.10 -22.88
C ILE A 550 -5.03 -10.05 -21.71
N MET A 551 -5.58 -11.21 -21.36
CA MET A 551 -6.62 -11.34 -20.33
C MET A 551 -6.37 -12.54 -19.43
N HIS A 552 -6.72 -12.42 -18.15
CA HIS A 552 -6.67 -13.52 -17.19
C HIS A 552 -7.97 -13.58 -16.36
N SER A 553 -8.19 -14.71 -15.67
CA SER A 553 -9.35 -14.85 -14.79
C SER A 553 -9.06 -14.20 -13.44
N TYR A 554 -9.88 -13.22 -13.04
CA TYR A 554 -9.83 -12.63 -11.69
C TYR A 554 -10.48 -13.55 -10.65
N ASP A 555 -11.50 -14.29 -11.10
CA ASP A 555 -12.30 -15.18 -10.26
C ASP A 555 -12.45 -16.54 -10.96
N GLU A 556 -12.03 -17.60 -10.28
CA GLU A 556 -12.05 -18.98 -10.77
C GLU A 556 -13.23 -19.80 -10.21
N THR A 557 -14.10 -19.20 -9.39
CA THR A 557 -15.33 -19.81 -8.88
C THR A 557 -16.07 -20.48 -10.02
N SER A 558 -16.58 -21.69 -9.82
CA SER A 558 -17.28 -22.49 -10.84
C SER A 558 -18.72 -22.01 -11.05
N ASP A 559 -19.41 -21.68 -9.96
CA ASP A 559 -20.78 -21.18 -9.98
C ASP A 559 -20.90 -19.82 -10.68
N TYR A 560 -21.74 -19.75 -11.71
CA TYR A 560 -21.93 -18.54 -12.51
C TYR A 560 -22.52 -17.38 -11.68
N ASP A 561 -23.58 -17.65 -10.90
CA ASP A 561 -24.31 -16.60 -10.19
C ASP A 561 -23.42 -15.98 -9.08
N SER A 562 -22.69 -16.82 -8.33
CA SER A 562 -21.70 -16.37 -7.34
C SER A 562 -20.55 -15.61 -7.98
N ARG A 563 -20.00 -16.11 -9.10
CA ARG A 563 -18.91 -15.45 -9.83
C ARG A 563 -19.33 -14.07 -10.37
N MET A 564 -20.51 -13.96 -10.97
CA MET A 564 -21.00 -12.65 -11.45
C MET A 564 -21.22 -11.67 -10.31
N LYS A 565 -21.78 -12.13 -9.18
CA LYS A 565 -21.96 -11.32 -7.99
C LYS A 565 -20.62 -10.84 -7.43
N ALA A 566 -19.61 -11.73 -7.35
CA ALA A 566 -18.28 -11.40 -6.86
C ALA A 566 -17.59 -10.37 -7.76
N LEU A 567 -17.63 -10.56 -9.09
CA LEU A 567 -17.06 -9.62 -10.05
C LEU A 567 -17.72 -8.24 -9.98
N HIS A 568 -19.05 -8.20 -9.86
CA HIS A 568 -19.78 -6.94 -9.71
C HIS A 568 -19.46 -6.25 -8.39
N LEU A 569 -19.44 -6.98 -7.28
CA LEU A 569 -19.13 -6.41 -5.96
C LEU A 569 -17.69 -5.86 -5.88
N ALA A 570 -16.71 -6.59 -6.40
CA ALA A 570 -15.30 -6.23 -6.27
C ALA A 570 -14.81 -5.26 -7.35
N TRP A 571 -15.34 -5.31 -8.59
CA TRP A 571 -14.87 -4.49 -9.72
C TRP A 571 -15.97 -3.71 -10.47
N GLY A 572 -17.24 -3.88 -10.11
CA GLY A 572 -18.33 -3.10 -10.70
C GLY A 572 -18.78 -3.54 -12.10
N PHE A 573 -18.34 -4.69 -12.62
CA PHE A 573 -18.70 -5.16 -13.96
C PHE A 573 -19.30 -6.57 -13.99
N HIS A 574 -20.01 -6.89 -15.07
CA HIS A 574 -20.45 -8.24 -15.41
C HIS A 574 -19.64 -8.77 -16.59
N CYS A 575 -19.10 -9.98 -16.49
CA CYS A 575 -18.27 -10.56 -17.55
C CYS A 575 -19.13 -10.99 -18.74
N SER A 576 -18.75 -10.55 -19.93
CA SER A 576 -19.44 -10.86 -21.20
C SER A 576 -18.66 -11.85 -22.08
N CYS A 577 -17.68 -12.57 -21.53
CA CYS A 577 -16.94 -13.57 -22.30
C CYS A 577 -17.87 -14.70 -22.79
N ARG A 578 -17.39 -15.48 -23.77
CA ARG A 578 -18.19 -16.57 -24.38
C ARG A 578 -18.71 -17.59 -23.35
N LEU A 579 -17.92 -17.91 -22.31
CA LEU A 579 -18.36 -18.82 -21.25
C LEU A 579 -19.56 -18.24 -20.49
N CYS A 580 -19.43 -17.01 -19.97
CA CYS A 580 -20.51 -16.35 -19.24
C CYS A 580 -21.77 -16.16 -20.09
N THR A 581 -21.60 -15.84 -21.38
CA THR A 581 -22.73 -15.72 -22.31
C THR A 581 -23.50 -17.03 -22.46
N VAL A 582 -22.81 -18.17 -22.44
CA VAL A 582 -23.45 -19.49 -22.54
C VAL A 582 -24.10 -19.91 -21.22
N GLU A 583 -23.43 -19.71 -20.09
CA GLU A 583 -23.97 -20.03 -18.75
C GLU A 583 -25.20 -19.19 -18.39
N ALA A 584 -25.25 -17.93 -18.83
CA ALA A 584 -26.40 -17.05 -18.64
C ALA A 584 -27.67 -17.61 -19.29
N GLN A 585 -27.54 -18.41 -20.36
CA GLN A 585 -28.67 -19.04 -21.06
C GLN A 585 -29.12 -20.36 -20.41
N ASP A 586 -28.41 -20.89 -19.42
CA ASP A 586 -28.93 -21.99 -18.61
C ASP A 586 -30.02 -21.47 -17.67
N SER A 587 -31.00 -22.32 -17.32
CA SER A 587 -32.00 -21.90 -16.33
C SER A 587 -31.36 -21.84 -14.94
N PRO A 588 -31.84 -20.95 -14.03
CA PRO A 588 -31.35 -20.92 -12.66
C PRO A 588 -31.46 -22.28 -11.95
N ALA A 589 -32.50 -23.07 -12.26
CA ALA A 589 -32.67 -24.42 -11.73
C ALA A 589 -31.57 -25.39 -12.22
N LEU A 590 -31.17 -25.29 -13.49
CA LEU A 590 -30.09 -26.11 -14.05
C LEU A 590 -28.74 -25.74 -13.43
N ARG A 591 -28.44 -24.44 -13.26
CA ARG A 591 -27.22 -23.97 -12.59
C ARG A 591 -27.17 -24.43 -11.14
N LYS A 592 -28.27 -24.29 -10.40
CA LYS A 592 -28.39 -24.80 -9.02
C LYS A 592 -28.19 -26.32 -8.93
N LYS A 593 -28.77 -27.09 -9.87
CA LYS A 593 -28.56 -28.54 -9.96
C LYS A 593 -27.08 -28.87 -10.19
N ARG A 594 -26.41 -28.16 -11.10
CA ARG A 594 -24.97 -28.34 -11.37
C ARG A 594 -24.12 -28.05 -10.12
N LEU A 595 -24.41 -26.95 -9.41
CA LEU A 595 -23.72 -26.59 -8.16
C LEU A 595 -23.91 -27.66 -7.07
N MET A 596 -25.11 -28.24 -6.94
CA MET A 596 -25.35 -29.33 -5.97
C MET A 596 -24.54 -30.58 -6.31
N LEU A 597 -24.49 -30.96 -7.60
CA LEU A 597 -23.71 -32.12 -8.05
C LEU A 597 -22.20 -31.89 -7.90
N GLU A 598 -21.72 -30.68 -8.11
CA GLU A 598 -20.33 -30.28 -7.86
C GLU A 598 -19.99 -30.42 -6.36
N LYS A 599 -20.85 -29.90 -5.47
CA LYS A 599 -20.67 -30.08 -4.01
C LYS A 599 -20.67 -31.56 -3.60
N ASP A 600 -21.53 -32.38 -4.19
CA ASP A 600 -21.53 -33.83 -3.95
C ASP A 600 -20.23 -34.50 -4.43
N ALA A 601 -19.65 -34.01 -5.53
CA ALA A 601 -18.36 -34.45 -6.04
C ALA A 601 -17.20 -34.00 -5.14
N ASP A 602 -17.22 -32.75 -4.66
CA ASP A 602 -16.21 -32.23 -3.74
C ASP A 602 -16.21 -33.01 -2.41
N LEU A 603 -17.39 -33.23 -1.81
CA LEU A 603 -17.54 -34.07 -0.62
C LEU A 603 -17.06 -35.51 -0.84
N PHE A 604 -17.24 -36.04 -2.05
CA PHE A 604 -16.71 -37.36 -2.41
C PHE A 604 -15.18 -37.33 -2.49
N ILE A 605 -14.59 -36.32 -3.12
CA ILE A 605 -13.13 -36.15 -3.26
C ILE A 605 -12.48 -36.00 -1.88
N GLU A 606 -13.04 -35.17 -1.00
CA GLU A 606 -12.54 -34.98 0.37
C GLU A 606 -12.52 -36.28 1.18
N ARG A 607 -13.51 -37.15 0.96
CA ARG A 607 -13.68 -38.41 1.71
C ARG A 607 -12.98 -39.60 1.08
N THR A 608 -12.42 -39.48 -0.12
CA THR A 608 -11.88 -40.63 -0.85
C THR A 608 -10.52 -40.35 -1.49
N LYS A 609 -9.58 -41.29 -1.30
CA LYS A 609 -8.27 -41.20 -1.93
C LYS A 609 -8.32 -41.81 -3.35
N PRO A 610 -7.80 -41.12 -4.38
CA PRO A 610 -7.80 -41.64 -5.75
C PRO A 610 -6.78 -42.78 -5.94
N ALA A 611 -5.60 -42.68 -5.33
CA ALA A 611 -4.56 -43.70 -5.44
C ALA A 611 -5.00 -45.04 -4.84
N GLY A 612 -4.99 -46.11 -5.66
CA GLY A 612 -5.41 -47.45 -5.23
C GLY A 612 -6.92 -47.60 -5.03
N ALA A 613 -7.74 -46.66 -5.53
CA ALA A 613 -9.19 -46.71 -5.37
C ALA A 613 -9.80 -47.98 -6.00
N GLY A 614 -10.61 -48.70 -5.23
CA GLY A 614 -11.34 -49.88 -5.70
C GLY A 614 -12.45 -49.56 -6.71
N ILE A 615 -13.07 -50.60 -7.27
CA ILE A 615 -14.10 -50.51 -8.32
C ILE A 615 -15.29 -49.64 -7.88
N ILE A 616 -15.69 -49.72 -6.61
CA ILE A 616 -16.89 -49.02 -6.08
C ILE A 616 -16.69 -47.49 -6.07
N PRO A 617 -15.63 -46.92 -5.43
CA PRO A 617 -15.33 -45.48 -5.52
C PRO A 617 -15.21 -44.98 -6.97
N VAL A 618 -14.52 -45.71 -7.85
CA VAL A 618 -14.36 -45.32 -9.26
C VAL A 618 -15.70 -45.29 -9.98
N SER A 619 -16.57 -46.28 -9.75
CA SER A 619 -17.93 -46.30 -10.31
C SER A 619 -18.79 -45.14 -9.80
N ARG A 620 -18.67 -44.78 -8.52
CA ARG A 620 -19.35 -43.61 -7.95
C ARG A 620 -18.83 -42.30 -8.57
N ALA A 621 -17.52 -42.13 -8.71
CA ALA A 621 -16.91 -40.97 -9.35
C ALA A 621 -17.35 -40.81 -10.81
N LYS A 622 -17.36 -41.92 -11.58
CA LYS A 622 -17.87 -41.93 -12.97
C LYS A 622 -19.35 -41.54 -13.06
N ARG A 623 -20.18 -41.95 -12.09
CA ARG A 623 -21.60 -41.55 -12.00
C ARG A 623 -21.73 -40.05 -11.72
N LEU A 624 -21.00 -39.52 -10.73
CA LEU A 624 -21.00 -38.09 -10.41
C LEU A 624 -20.56 -37.26 -11.63
N ARG A 625 -19.44 -37.62 -12.27
CA ARG A 625 -18.98 -36.99 -13.51
C ARG A 625 -20.07 -36.96 -14.58
N ARG A 626 -20.74 -38.08 -14.83
CA ARG A 626 -21.81 -38.16 -15.82
C ARG A 626 -23.00 -37.27 -15.46
N SER A 627 -23.44 -37.31 -14.20
CA SER A 627 -24.55 -36.46 -13.74
C SER A 627 -24.24 -34.97 -13.90
N ILE A 628 -23.00 -34.55 -13.65
CA ILE A 628 -22.55 -33.17 -13.87
C ILE A 628 -22.51 -32.87 -15.37
N GLU A 629 -21.95 -33.77 -16.18
CA GLU A 629 -21.85 -33.64 -17.63
C GLU A 629 -23.21 -33.46 -18.31
N GLU A 630 -24.23 -34.21 -17.87
CA GLU A 630 -25.62 -34.11 -18.35
C GLU A 630 -26.26 -32.72 -18.08
N THR A 631 -25.67 -31.90 -17.20
CA THR A 631 -26.13 -30.52 -16.99
C THR A 631 -25.60 -29.55 -18.04
N TYR A 632 -24.69 -29.96 -18.92
CA TYR A 632 -24.12 -29.11 -19.96
C TYR A 632 -24.74 -29.43 -21.32
N ASN A 633 -25.24 -28.40 -22.00
CA ASN A 633 -25.68 -28.55 -23.39
C ASN A 633 -24.45 -28.68 -24.32
N GLU A 634 -24.26 -29.85 -24.94
CA GLU A 634 -23.08 -30.14 -25.76
C GLU A 634 -22.83 -29.11 -26.87
N LYS A 635 -23.88 -28.65 -27.57
CA LYS A 635 -23.75 -27.69 -28.67
C LYS A 635 -23.32 -26.32 -28.17
N ARG A 636 -23.95 -25.81 -27.10
CA ARG A 636 -23.65 -24.48 -26.55
C ARG A 636 -22.26 -24.43 -25.91
N TYR A 637 -21.88 -25.48 -25.18
CA TYR A 637 -20.60 -25.55 -24.47
C TYR A 637 -19.43 -26.08 -25.33
N LYS A 638 -19.61 -26.18 -26.65
CA LYS A 638 -18.54 -26.65 -27.56
C LYS A 638 -17.29 -25.77 -27.45
N ASN A 639 -16.17 -26.38 -27.11
CA ASN A 639 -14.86 -25.74 -26.89
C ASN A 639 -14.86 -24.72 -25.73
N LEU A 640 -15.76 -24.86 -24.76
CA LEU A 640 -15.77 -24.07 -23.53
C LEU A 640 -15.43 -24.96 -22.34
N PRO A 641 -14.75 -24.43 -21.30
CA PRO A 641 -14.47 -25.19 -20.10
C PRO A 641 -15.77 -25.54 -19.38
N ARG A 642 -15.80 -26.74 -18.80
CA ARG A 642 -16.90 -27.23 -17.95
C ARG A 642 -16.38 -27.29 -16.51
N ARG A 643 -16.30 -26.13 -15.85
CA ARG A 643 -15.57 -25.95 -14.57
C ARG A 643 -15.97 -26.97 -13.49
N ALA A 644 -17.26 -27.27 -13.36
CA ALA A 644 -17.76 -28.26 -12.39
C ALA A 644 -17.27 -29.71 -12.61
N LEU A 645 -16.68 -30.03 -13.76
CA LEU A 645 -16.09 -31.35 -14.01
C LEU A 645 -14.63 -31.46 -13.55
N VAL A 646 -13.93 -30.33 -13.34
CA VAL A 646 -12.46 -30.32 -13.15
C VAL A 646 -12.03 -31.20 -11.98
N GLY A 647 -12.63 -31.03 -10.80
CA GLY A 647 -12.23 -31.78 -9.60
C GLY A 647 -12.44 -33.30 -9.75
N ILE A 648 -13.61 -33.71 -10.24
CA ILE A 648 -13.92 -35.14 -10.38
C ILE A 648 -13.14 -35.80 -11.52
N GLU A 649 -12.82 -35.07 -12.58
CA GLU A 649 -11.96 -35.56 -13.67
C GLU A 649 -10.51 -35.74 -13.21
N GLN A 650 -9.96 -34.80 -12.44
CA GLN A 650 -8.64 -34.93 -11.82
C GLN A 650 -8.57 -36.14 -10.89
N TRP A 651 -9.60 -36.35 -10.07
CA TRP A 651 -9.68 -37.52 -9.19
C TRP A 651 -9.71 -38.83 -10.00
N LEU A 652 -10.51 -38.89 -11.07
CA LEU A 652 -10.60 -40.07 -11.94
C LEU A 652 -9.30 -40.34 -12.69
N GLN A 653 -8.59 -39.29 -13.14
CA GLN A 653 -7.30 -39.41 -13.79
C GLN A 653 -6.26 -39.97 -12.82
N ALA A 654 -6.19 -39.42 -11.59
CA ALA A 654 -5.29 -39.92 -10.55
C ALA A 654 -5.60 -41.36 -10.12
N ALA A 655 -6.86 -41.78 -10.16
CA ALA A 655 -7.26 -43.16 -9.89
C ALA A 655 -6.96 -44.13 -11.03
N GLY A 656 -6.82 -43.61 -12.27
CA GLY A 656 -6.56 -44.39 -13.49
C GLY A 656 -5.08 -44.55 -13.84
N CYS A 657 -4.21 -43.68 -13.32
CA CYS A 657 -2.76 -43.84 -13.41
C CYS A 657 -2.31 -45.00 -12.50
N ARG A 658 -1.99 -46.14 -13.12
CA ARG A 658 -1.28 -47.27 -12.48
C ARG A 658 0.20 -47.20 -12.80
#